data_AF-A0A420S952-F1
#
_entry.id   AF-A0A420S952-F1
#
_cell.length_a   1.000
_cell.length_b   1.000
_cell.length_c   1.000
_cell.angle_alpha   90.00
_cell.angle_beta   90.00
_cell.angle_gamma   90.00
#
_symmetry.space_group_name_H-M   'P 1'
#
loop_
_entity.id
_entity.type
_entity.pdbx_description
1 polymer ?
#
loop_
_entity_poly.entity_id
_entity_poly.type
_entity_poly.pdbx_seq_one_letter_code
_entity_poly.pdbx_strand_id
1 'polypeptide(L)'
;MSQFGDTPNVVIDTALGQLPDQRKAATIRRWLVQVHEKAADRERLAVYKERQATEKEGLANQALQEAELERSRLEEKEKELESGKAALVEEHARIVRVAETLPVELSKTVKEASATLNDTIGSTSEAIKALNGTVEEARDKASGVEESVSALPSKSTLEEWANSHDEGRLNNIKTFISQSIEKLKAQNSSEHSAELEKLRGKYDTQSQAVSRLEGEKTILNEEVQSLREKDRESSAVITGLHIDLQAKDQVIITLEGEKEHLRQDLGVLCSSDSNKASEIEQLQSRCEKMEQEVSRLREDKANLGVEVERLRSREREDSSTLGDLRAECSAKEQAVAALQAEKETLGQEIRGLRKSHDESVRTGATLQAQYGAREREVSTLQKENQDLVLNLETLHTENTGLQREVTKLQTERDSLEEKVQGFDDLYARHQTTRDRLQDADVEIGVLRDRIKRREEECVKRDKYVNDVRSENMAFRVAADANQRHIEELNLRIQSADAERLELIEARPRLQGLQTQLNGISELLRQATEVRRKSEQDCDDLKQVVVKATQDMSSLQDRYTSLSETHAKTEEALSKQLGAAHRELGKERSENEELQTKLASAATESRAKDIQLENVQDQLATLRSELGEERRRVDKVGTLGESVKSILETLESTQSLQLELSDTKSLLKEAEGKLATQQATCQGFTSDLAKMYLQLAEVFQDLPTTPGGSGSFKMHRVATKMAPLLLAPGAKGKVEAFLESQASDWHCFEQVIALGPSHGRIVGNSCSNHPTGCVWVCVAIVRSQHVLTFHVR
;
A
#
# COMPACT_ATOMS: atom_id res chain seq x y z
N MET A 1 -30.60 -25.53 -20.57
CA MET A 1 -31.64 -25.56 -21.64
C MET A 1 -31.04 -26.27 -22.85
N SER A 2 -31.80 -27.09 -23.59
CA SER A 2 -31.21 -28.02 -24.59
C SER A 2 -32.15 -28.35 -25.75
N GLN A 3 -32.64 -27.34 -26.48
CA GLN A 3 -33.62 -27.52 -27.58
C GLN A 3 -33.36 -26.70 -28.85
N PHE A 4 -32.18 -26.09 -29.01
CA PHE A 4 -31.73 -25.55 -30.30
C PHE A 4 -30.41 -26.24 -30.69
N GLY A 5 -30.54 -27.32 -31.46
CA GLY A 5 -29.43 -28.17 -31.91
C GLY A 5 -28.91 -27.85 -33.31
N ASP A 6 -29.47 -26.84 -33.98
CA ASP A 6 -29.08 -26.45 -35.33
C ASP A 6 -27.75 -25.70 -35.31
N THR A 7 -26.70 -26.32 -35.86
CA THR A 7 -25.36 -25.71 -35.90
C THR A 7 -25.38 -24.37 -36.67
N PRO A 8 -24.72 -23.30 -36.19
CA PRO A 8 -24.84 -21.95 -36.77
C PRO A 8 -24.59 -21.85 -38.29
N ASN A 9 -23.72 -22.72 -38.82
CA ASN A 9 -23.43 -22.80 -40.26
C ASN A 9 -24.69 -23.03 -41.11
N VAL A 10 -25.66 -23.82 -40.66
CA VAL A 10 -26.88 -24.14 -41.43
C VAL A 10 -27.76 -22.88 -41.63
N VAL A 11 -27.88 -22.06 -40.59
CA VAL A 11 -28.65 -20.80 -40.63
C VAL A 11 -27.90 -19.75 -41.48
N ILE A 12 -26.59 -19.63 -41.29
CA ILE A 12 -25.73 -18.71 -42.05
C ILE A 12 -25.76 -19.05 -43.56
N ASP A 13 -25.66 -20.34 -43.92
CA ASP A 13 -25.65 -20.77 -45.31
C ASP A 13 -27.00 -20.58 -46.00
N THR A 14 -28.10 -20.82 -45.27
CA THR A 14 -29.47 -20.56 -45.76
C THR A 14 -29.68 -19.07 -46.06
N ALA A 15 -29.17 -18.18 -45.21
CA ALA A 15 -29.26 -16.73 -45.39
C ALA A 15 -28.36 -16.19 -46.51
N LEU A 16 -27.13 -16.71 -46.64
CA LEU A 16 -26.15 -16.22 -47.62
C LEU A 16 -26.35 -16.79 -49.03
N GLY A 17 -27.02 -17.94 -49.17
CA GLY A 17 -27.34 -18.56 -50.47
C GLY A 17 -28.22 -17.72 -51.40
N GLN A 18 -28.88 -16.67 -50.89
CA GLN A 18 -29.73 -15.76 -51.67
C GLN A 18 -28.99 -14.52 -52.22
N LEU A 19 -27.70 -14.33 -51.89
CA LEU A 19 -26.93 -13.18 -52.37
C LEU A 19 -26.39 -13.41 -53.80
N PRO A 20 -26.68 -12.52 -54.77
CA PRO A 20 -26.23 -12.68 -56.16
C PRO A 20 -24.72 -12.46 -56.37
N ASP A 21 -24.03 -11.90 -55.37
CA ASP A 21 -22.58 -11.70 -55.38
C ASP A 21 -21.91 -12.66 -54.39
N GLN A 22 -21.43 -13.80 -54.91
CA GLN A 22 -20.79 -14.83 -54.09
C GLN A 22 -19.47 -14.36 -53.44
N ARG A 23 -18.79 -13.32 -53.96
CA ARG A 23 -17.59 -12.77 -53.30
C ARG A 23 -17.98 -11.98 -52.06
N LYS A 24 -19.05 -11.18 -52.12
CA LYS A 24 -19.62 -10.53 -50.93
C LYS A 24 -20.15 -11.56 -49.93
N ALA A 25 -20.87 -12.58 -50.40
CA ALA A 25 -21.36 -13.66 -49.55
C ALA A 25 -20.21 -14.37 -48.79
N ALA A 26 -19.12 -14.71 -49.47
CA ALA A 26 -17.95 -15.34 -48.84
C ALA A 26 -17.26 -14.45 -47.78
N THR A 27 -17.16 -13.14 -48.02
CA THR A 27 -16.62 -12.18 -47.05
C THR A 27 -17.53 -12.05 -45.82
N ILE A 28 -18.85 -11.96 -46.02
CA ILE A 28 -19.83 -11.90 -44.93
C ILE A 28 -19.81 -13.20 -44.11
N ARG A 29 -19.74 -14.37 -44.77
CA ARG A 29 -19.60 -15.69 -44.12
C ARG A 29 -18.39 -15.73 -43.19
N ARG A 30 -17.21 -15.28 -43.67
CA ARG A 30 -15.97 -15.23 -42.88
C ARG A 30 -16.08 -14.29 -41.69
N TRP A 31 -16.76 -13.15 -41.84
CA TRP A 31 -17.00 -12.21 -40.74
C TRP A 31 -17.97 -12.78 -39.70
N LEU A 32 -19.10 -13.36 -40.12
CA LEU A 32 -20.08 -14.00 -39.23
C LEU A 32 -19.48 -15.16 -38.44
N VAL A 33 -18.62 -15.99 -39.06
CA VAL A 33 -17.88 -17.05 -38.36
C VAL A 33 -16.97 -16.45 -37.29
N GLN A 34 -16.16 -15.43 -37.60
CA GLN A 34 -15.31 -14.76 -36.60
C GLN A 34 -16.11 -14.09 -35.46
N VAL A 35 -17.31 -13.59 -35.73
CA VAL A 35 -18.21 -13.04 -34.70
C VAL A 35 -18.76 -14.16 -33.81
N HIS A 36 -19.17 -15.30 -34.38
CA HIS A 36 -19.62 -16.47 -33.61
C HIS A 36 -18.50 -17.12 -32.79
N GLU A 37 -17.28 -17.25 -33.33
CA GLU A 37 -16.11 -17.74 -32.59
C GLU A 37 -15.82 -16.84 -31.38
N LYS A 38 -15.78 -15.51 -31.58
CA LYS A 38 -15.59 -14.54 -30.49
C LYS A 38 -16.74 -14.51 -29.48
N ALA A 39 -17.96 -14.85 -29.89
CA ALA A 39 -19.09 -15.02 -28.97
C ALA A 39 -18.93 -16.29 -28.13
N ALA A 40 -18.64 -17.43 -28.77
CA ALA A 40 -18.41 -18.71 -28.10
C ALA A 40 -17.21 -18.68 -27.14
N ASP A 41 -16.13 -17.98 -27.49
CA ASP A 41 -14.97 -17.83 -26.59
C ASP A 41 -15.25 -16.90 -25.41
N ARG A 42 -16.12 -15.88 -25.57
CA ARG A 42 -16.64 -15.08 -24.45
C ARG A 42 -17.53 -15.90 -23.52
N GLU A 43 -18.38 -16.76 -24.08
CA GLU A 43 -19.26 -17.65 -23.33
C GLU A 43 -18.46 -18.72 -22.56
N ARG A 44 -17.47 -19.34 -23.21
CA ARG A 44 -16.49 -20.24 -22.56
C ARG A 44 -15.73 -19.54 -21.43
N LEU A 45 -15.30 -18.29 -21.63
CA LEU A 45 -14.61 -17.51 -20.61
C LEU A 45 -15.54 -17.13 -19.44
N ALA A 46 -16.82 -16.88 -19.70
CA ALA A 46 -17.82 -16.66 -18.66
C ALA A 46 -18.04 -17.93 -17.81
N VAL A 47 -18.31 -19.07 -18.45
CA VAL A 47 -18.46 -20.38 -17.79
C VAL A 47 -17.20 -20.78 -17.00
N TYR A 48 -16.01 -20.48 -17.53
CA TYR A 48 -14.75 -20.73 -16.82
C TYR A 48 -14.59 -19.85 -15.57
N LYS A 49 -14.98 -18.57 -15.63
CA LYS A 49 -14.97 -17.65 -14.48
C LYS A 49 -16.01 -18.03 -13.44
N GLU A 50 -17.22 -18.40 -13.87
CA GLU A 50 -18.30 -18.89 -13.00
C GLU A 50 -17.87 -20.16 -12.27
N ARG A 51 -17.23 -21.11 -12.97
CA ARG A 51 -16.63 -22.30 -12.37
C ARG A 51 -15.50 -21.98 -11.38
N GLN A 52 -14.61 -21.03 -11.69
CA GLN A 52 -13.61 -20.57 -10.70
C GLN A 52 -14.26 -19.91 -9.47
N ALA A 53 -15.41 -19.25 -9.64
CA ALA A 53 -16.14 -18.66 -8.51
C ALA A 53 -16.72 -19.75 -7.62
N THR A 54 -17.39 -20.76 -8.19
CA THR A 54 -17.97 -21.87 -7.40
C THR A 54 -16.90 -22.79 -6.80
N GLU A 55 -15.75 -23.00 -7.45
CA GLU A 55 -14.61 -23.71 -6.85
C GLU A 55 -14.01 -22.92 -5.67
N LYS A 56 -13.92 -21.58 -5.74
CA LYS A 56 -13.49 -20.72 -4.63
C LYS A 56 -14.51 -20.67 -3.48
N GLU A 57 -15.79 -20.61 -3.80
CA GLU A 57 -16.89 -20.64 -2.82
C GLU A 57 -16.93 -21.99 -2.09
N GLY A 58 -16.74 -23.10 -2.81
CA GLY A 58 -16.58 -24.44 -2.22
C GLY A 58 -15.39 -24.52 -1.25
N LEU A 59 -14.23 -24.01 -1.64
CA LEU A 59 -13.04 -23.97 -0.78
C LEU A 59 -13.23 -23.04 0.45
N ALA A 60 -13.92 -21.91 0.29
CA ALA A 60 -14.24 -21.01 1.40
C ALA A 60 -15.21 -21.66 2.41
N ASN A 61 -16.23 -22.36 1.91
CA ASN A 61 -17.17 -23.11 2.75
C ASN A 61 -16.52 -24.30 3.45
N GLN A 62 -15.57 -25.00 2.80
CA GLN A 62 -14.77 -26.04 3.45
C GLN A 62 -13.90 -25.44 4.58
N ALA A 63 -13.18 -24.35 4.31
CA ALA A 63 -12.36 -23.67 5.31
C ALA A 63 -13.20 -23.15 6.50
N LEU A 64 -14.44 -22.73 6.25
CA LEU A 64 -15.38 -22.36 7.31
C LEU A 64 -15.78 -23.57 8.18
N GLN A 65 -16.12 -24.71 7.57
CA GLN A 65 -16.42 -25.94 8.31
C GLN A 65 -15.21 -26.46 9.12
N GLU A 66 -14.00 -26.37 8.57
CA GLU A 66 -12.77 -26.73 9.29
C GLU A 66 -12.53 -25.79 10.49
N ALA A 67 -12.79 -24.50 10.35
CA ALA A 67 -12.71 -23.53 11.44
C ALA A 67 -13.80 -23.74 12.52
N GLU A 68 -15.03 -24.09 12.14
CA GLU A 68 -16.12 -24.42 13.08
C GLU A 68 -15.85 -25.73 13.83
N LEU A 69 -15.27 -26.74 13.17
CA LEU A 69 -14.84 -27.99 13.79
C LEU A 69 -13.70 -27.77 14.80
N GLU A 70 -12.68 -26.99 14.45
CA GLU A 70 -11.55 -26.73 15.35
C GLU A 70 -11.96 -25.80 16.50
N ARG A 71 -12.86 -24.84 16.27
CA ARG A 71 -13.52 -24.09 17.35
C ARG A 71 -14.27 -25.03 18.31
N SER A 72 -15.02 -26.00 17.79
CA SER A 72 -15.75 -26.95 18.63
C SER A 72 -14.81 -27.79 19.50
N ARG A 73 -13.65 -28.21 18.96
CA ARG A 73 -12.58 -28.89 19.71
C ARG A 73 -11.92 -28.01 20.78
N LEU A 74 -11.81 -26.70 20.53
CA LEU A 74 -11.30 -25.75 21.53
C LEU A 74 -12.31 -25.54 22.66
N GLU A 75 -13.61 -25.39 22.35
CA GLU A 75 -14.68 -25.29 23.35
C GLU A 75 -14.88 -26.60 24.15
N GLU A 76 -14.50 -27.75 23.60
CA GLU A 76 -14.44 -29.03 24.30
C GLU A 76 -13.22 -29.09 25.26
N LYS A 77 -12.02 -28.76 24.77
CA LYS A 77 -10.81 -28.68 25.61
C LYS A 77 -10.91 -27.64 26.73
N GLU A 78 -11.60 -26.53 26.51
CA GLU A 78 -11.83 -25.52 27.56
C GLU A 78 -12.70 -26.10 28.70
N LYS A 79 -13.70 -26.93 28.37
CA LYS A 79 -14.48 -27.68 29.38
C LYS A 79 -13.67 -28.76 30.09
N GLU A 80 -12.81 -29.49 29.38
CA GLU A 80 -11.88 -30.44 30.00
C GLU A 80 -10.93 -29.73 30.98
N LEU A 81 -10.44 -28.54 30.61
CA LEU A 81 -9.48 -27.78 31.41
C LEU A 81 -10.13 -27.12 32.64
N GLU A 82 -11.35 -26.59 32.53
CA GLU A 82 -12.11 -26.13 33.70
C GLU A 82 -12.58 -27.30 34.60
N SER A 83 -12.90 -28.46 34.04
CA SER A 83 -13.12 -29.70 34.81
C SER A 83 -11.86 -30.10 35.60
N GLY A 84 -10.70 -30.06 34.95
CA GLY A 84 -9.40 -30.30 35.60
C GLY A 84 -9.07 -29.29 36.69
N LYS A 85 -9.34 -27.99 36.47
CA LYS A 85 -9.23 -26.95 37.51
C LYS A 85 -10.16 -27.21 38.69
N ALA A 86 -11.42 -27.57 38.45
CA ALA A 86 -12.38 -27.87 39.51
C ALA A 86 -11.91 -29.04 40.38
N ALA A 87 -11.42 -30.12 39.75
CA ALA A 87 -10.84 -31.27 40.47
C ALA A 87 -9.57 -30.89 41.27
N LEU A 88 -8.68 -30.07 40.70
CA LEU A 88 -7.49 -29.57 41.40
C LEU A 88 -7.85 -28.67 42.59
N VAL A 89 -8.89 -27.83 42.48
CA VAL A 89 -9.39 -27.00 43.59
C VAL A 89 -10.03 -27.87 44.68
N GLU A 90 -10.78 -28.92 44.34
CA GLU A 90 -11.34 -29.83 45.34
C GLU A 90 -10.27 -30.66 46.06
N GLU A 91 -9.24 -31.14 45.35
CA GLU A 91 -8.13 -31.88 45.95
C GLU A 91 -7.22 -30.95 46.78
N HIS A 92 -6.97 -29.71 46.34
CA HIS A 92 -6.32 -28.71 47.17
C HIS A 92 -7.12 -28.42 48.45
N ALA A 93 -8.45 -28.31 48.35
CA ALA A 93 -9.33 -28.18 49.51
C ALA A 93 -9.36 -29.42 50.41
N ARG A 94 -9.07 -30.63 49.90
CA ARG A 94 -8.80 -31.81 50.75
C ARG A 94 -7.47 -31.70 51.47
N ILE A 95 -6.39 -31.38 50.74
CA ILE A 95 -5.04 -31.23 51.30
C ILE A 95 -5.03 -30.17 52.42
N VAL A 96 -5.71 -29.04 52.23
CA VAL A 96 -5.88 -28.01 53.28
C VAL A 96 -6.61 -28.58 54.50
N ARG A 97 -7.75 -29.27 54.33
CA ARG A 97 -8.49 -29.89 55.46
C ARG A 97 -7.67 -30.97 56.21
N VAL A 98 -6.77 -31.68 55.51
CA VAL A 98 -5.82 -32.62 56.13
C VAL A 98 -4.72 -31.88 56.89
N ALA A 99 -4.17 -30.80 56.31
CA ALA A 99 -3.17 -29.96 56.96
C ALA A 99 -3.71 -29.19 58.19
N GLU A 100 -5.00 -28.81 58.20
CA GLU A 100 -5.67 -28.18 59.33
C GLU A 100 -5.95 -29.17 60.48
N THR A 101 -6.17 -30.45 60.18
CA THR A 101 -6.47 -31.48 61.19
C THR A 101 -5.24 -32.20 61.73
N LEU A 102 -4.15 -32.32 60.95
CA LEU A 102 -2.89 -32.94 61.39
C LEU A 102 -2.36 -32.40 62.73
N PRO A 103 -2.26 -31.08 62.97
CA PRO A 103 -1.74 -30.53 64.23
C PRO A 103 -2.61 -30.87 65.44
N VAL A 104 -3.92 -31.09 65.24
CA VAL A 104 -4.85 -31.42 66.31
C VAL A 104 -4.69 -32.88 66.74
N GLU A 105 -4.65 -33.82 65.78
CA GLU A 105 -4.42 -35.24 66.06
C GLU A 105 -2.98 -35.51 66.53
N LEU A 106 -1.97 -34.78 66.04
CA LEU A 106 -0.61 -34.80 66.61
C LEU A 106 -0.58 -34.25 68.05
N SER A 107 -1.26 -33.13 68.32
CA SER A 107 -1.34 -32.60 69.70
C SER A 107 -2.04 -33.57 70.66
N LYS A 108 -3.06 -34.28 70.17
CA LYS A 108 -3.82 -35.28 70.92
C LYS A 108 -2.99 -36.55 71.20
N THR A 109 -2.41 -37.16 70.17
CA THR A 109 -1.55 -38.36 70.33
C THR A 109 -0.31 -38.08 71.18
N VAL A 110 0.31 -36.89 71.07
CA VAL A 110 1.41 -36.48 71.96
C VAL A 110 0.95 -36.32 73.42
N LYS A 111 -0.27 -35.85 73.68
CA LYS A 111 -0.85 -35.79 75.04
C LYS A 111 -1.18 -37.18 75.59
N GLU A 112 -1.73 -38.07 74.76
CA GLU A 112 -2.06 -39.45 75.15
C GLU A 112 -0.78 -40.27 75.43
N ALA A 113 0.28 -40.09 74.64
CA ALA A 113 1.61 -40.63 74.90
C ALA A 113 2.26 -40.02 76.16
N SER A 114 2.12 -38.72 76.38
CA SER A 114 2.65 -38.05 77.59
C SER A 114 1.91 -38.48 78.87
N ALA A 115 0.61 -38.78 78.79
CA ALA A 115 -0.15 -39.32 79.92
C ALA A 115 0.34 -40.73 80.29
N THR A 116 0.36 -41.65 79.32
CA THR A 116 0.83 -43.04 79.54
C THR A 116 2.29 -43.12 80.01
N LEU A 117 3.17 -42.22 79.55
CA LEU A 117 4.53 -42.12 80.07
C LEU A 117 4.57 -41.71 81.55
N ASN A 118 3.76 -40.73 81.96
CA ASN A 118 3.68 -40.28 83.34
C ASN A 118 3.07 -41.33 84.27
N ASP A 119 2.03 -42.06 83.84
CA ASP A 119 1.44 -43.16 84.61
C ASP A 119 2.46 -44.29 84.84
N THR A 120 3.29 -44.58 83.83
CA THR A 120 4.38 -45.57 83.91
C THR A 120 5.49 -45.12 84.89
N ILE A 121 5.81 -43.83 84.92
CA ILE A 121 6.77 -43.23 85.87
C ILE A 121 6.19 -43.23 87.30
N GLY A 122 4.88 -43.02 87.47
CA GLY A 122 4.18 -43.14 88.75
C GLY A 122 4.27 -44.55 89.32
N SER A 123 3.84 -45.54 88.53
CA SER A 123 3.87 -46.97 88.88
C SER A 123 5.27 -47.46 89.29
N THR A 124 6.30 -47.08 88.53
CA THR A 124 7.69 -47.44 88.87
C THR A 124 8.23 -46.73 90.11
N SER A 125 7.76 -45.51 90.43
CA SER A 125 8.10 -44.82 91.67
C SER A 125 7.53 -45.53 92.92
N GLU A 126 6.32 -46.08 92.83
CA GLU A 126 5.70 -46.82 93.93
C GLU A 126 6.36 -48.19 94.16
N ALA A 127 6.73 -48.90 93.10
CA ALA A 127 7.50 -50.14 93.19
C ALA A 127 8.86 -49.96 93.90
N ILE A 128 9.56 -48.84 93.62
CA ILE A 128 10.84 -48.52 94.27
C ILE A 128 10.64 -48.20 95.78
N LYS A 129 9.53 -47.57 96.16
CA LYS A 129 9.19 -47.36 97.59
C LYS A 129 8.91 -48.67 98.32
N ALA A 130 8.21 -49.61 97.68
CA ALA A 130 7.95 -50.93 98.26
C ALA A 130 9.25 -51.73 98.52
N LEU A 131 10.20 -51.68 97.58
CA LEU A 131 11.50 -52.36 97.71
C LEU A 131 12.39 -51.78 98.81
N ASN A 132 12.35 -50.47 99.08
CA ASN A 132 13.10 -49.89 100.20
C ASN A 132 12.51 -50.26 101.58
N GLY A 133 11.22 -50.62 101.66
CA GLY A 133 10.60 -51.03 102.92
C GLY A 133 11.08 -52.40 103.42
N THR A 134 11.28 -53.36 102.52
CA THR A 134 11.67 -54.74 102.86
C THR A 134 13.15 -54.91 103.17
N VAL A 135 14.02 -53.97 102.76
CA VAL A 135 15.46 -54.01 103.02
C VAL A 135 15.82 -53.61 104.46
N GLU A 136 15.08 -52.66 105.07
CA GLU A 136 15.30 -52.31 106.48
C GLU A 136 14.76 -53.39 107.43
N GLU A 137 13.61 -54.02 107.15
CA GLU A 137 13.08 -55.09 108.03
C GLU A 137 13.94 -56.38 108.06
N ALA A 138 14.83 -56.54 107.07
CA ALA A 138 15.84 -57.60 107.03
C ALA A 138 17.09 -57.26 107.88
N ARG A 139 17.29 -56.00 108.26
CA ARG A 139 18.50 -55.51 108.94
C ARG A 139 18.46 -55.72 110.45
N ASP A 140 17.29 -55.53 111.05
CA ASP A 140 17.10 -55.58 112.52
C ASP A 140 17.10 -57.00 113.12
N LYS A 141 17.17 -58.05 112.29
CA LYS A 141 17.12 -59.46 112.74
C LYS A 141 18.48 -60.17 112.75
N ALA A 142 19.58 -59.44 112.54
CA ALA A 142 20.93 -59.98 112.41
C ALA A 142 21.91 -59.52 113.52
N SER A 143 21.49 -59.56 114.79
CA SER A 143 22.41 -59.35 115.92
C SER A 143 22.08 -60.24 117.13
N GLY A 144 23.09 -60.96 117.65
CA GLY A 144 23.04 -61.55 119.00
C GLY A 144 22.99 -63.08 119.15
N VAL A 145 23.99 -63.82 118.66
CA VAL A 145 24.43 -65.11 119.27
C VAL A 145 25.96 -65.29 119.14
N GLU A 146 26.75 -64.67 120.03
CA GLU A 146 28.18 -65.04 120.19
C GLU A 146 28.75 -64.68 121.59
N GLU A 147 28.15 -65.21 122.67
CA GLU A 147 28.67 -65.01 124.03
C GLU A 147 28.34 -66.18 124.98
N SER A 148 29.35 -66.99 125.36
CA SER A 148 29.44 -67.76 126.64
C SER A 148 30.57 -68.82 126.68
N VAL A 149 31.84 -68.42 126.90
CA VAL A 149 32.91 -69.36 127.35
C VAL A 149 33.94 -68.65 128.26
N SER A 150 33.97 -68.96 129.57
CA SER A 150 35.17 -68.99 130.48
C SER A 150 34.84 -68.90 131.99
N ALA A 151 35.23 -69.89 132.84
CA ALA A 151 35.51 -69.75 134.30
C ALA A 151 36.03 -71.04 135.04
N LEU A 152 37.36 -71.11 135.28
CA LEU A 152 38.23 -71.54 136.44
C LEU A 152 37.64 -72.10 137.80
N PRO A 153 38.42 -72.59 138.84
CA PRO A 153 39.76 -73.26 138.93
C PRO A 153 40.06 -74.32 140.11
N SER A 154 41.07 -75.21 139.91
CA SER A 154 42.24 -75.65 140.78
C SER A 154 42.29 -76.15 142.29
N LYS A 155 42.98 -77.30 142.54
CA LYS A 155 44.15 -77.62 143.48
C LYS A 155 44.08 -78.09 144.99
N SER A 156 44.95 -79.10 145.35
CA SER A 156 45.69 -79.43 146.65
C SER A 156 44.99 -80.21 147.84
N THR A 157 45.60 -80.88 148.88
CA THR A 157 46.89 -81.63 149.22
C THR A 157 46.87 -82.26 150.68
N LEU A 158 47.88 -83.07 151.12
CA LEU A 158 48.27 -83.55 152.50
C LEU A 158 47.51 -84.76 153.16
N GLU A 159 48.00 -85.50 154.20
CA GLU A 159 49.19 -86.39 154.51
C GLU A 159 48.98 -87.01 155.96
N GLU A 160 49.70 -87.93 156.68
CA GLU A 160 51.05 -88.59 156.72
C GLU A 160 51.03 -89.88 157.67
N TRP A 161 52.18 -90.55 158.01
CA TRP A 161 52.48 -91.66 158.99
C TRP A 161 52.11 -93.15 158.66
N ALA A 162 52.81 -94.27 159.04
CA ALA A 162 53.98 -94.66 159.90
C ALA A 162 53.65 -95.22 161.35
N ASN A 163 54.38 -96.15 162.07
CA ASN A 163 55.59 -97.00 161.84
C ASN A 163 55.79 -98.17 162.90
N SER A 164 56.81 -99.07 162.72
CA SER A 164 57.69 -99.76 163.73
C SER A 164 57.51 -101.24 164.28
N HIS A 165 58.52 -102.10 163.99
CA HIS A 165 59.20 -103.22 164.74
C HIS A 165 58.53 -104.53 165.30
N ASP A 166 58.92 -105.66 164.68
CA ASP A 166 59.63 -106.88 165.19
C ASP A 166 59.08 -108.06 166.06
N GLU A 167 59.60 -109.25 165.67
CA GLU A 167 59.78 -110.55 166.38
C GLU A 167 58.61 -111.22 167.16
N GLY A 168 57.39 -111.16 166.60
CA GLY A 168 56.15 -111.73 167.18
C GLY A 168 55.75 -113.19 166.87
N ARG A 169 56.62 -114.05 166.30
CA ARG A 169 56.44 -115.51 166.03
C ARG A 169 55.36 -115.94 165.00
N LEU A 170 55.72 -116.96 164.20
CA LEU A 170 55.05 -117.50 163.00
C LEU A 170 53.52 -117.78 163.01
N ASN A 171 52.83 -117.87 164.15
CA ASN A 171 51.41 -118.27 164.16
C ASN A 171 50.47 -117.22 163.52
N ASN A 172 50.82 -115.92 163.62
CA ASN A 172 49.98 -114.85 163.06
C ASN A 172 49.95 -114.82 161.51
N ILE A 173 50.89 -115.48 160.83
CA ILE A 173 50.93 -115.59 159.37
C ILE A 173 49.63 -116.21 158.83
N LYS A 174 49.06 -117.19 159.56
CA LYS A 174 47.83 -117.87 159.15
C LYS A 174 46.58 -116.97 159.26
N THR A 175 46.57 -116.03 160.20
CA THR A 175 45.46 -115.06 160.41
C THR A 175 45.56 -113.89 159.44
N PHE A 176 46.77 -113.40 159.19
CA PHE A 176 47.04 -112.26 158.31
C PHE A 176 46.67 -112.54 156.85
N ILE A 177 46.87 -113.78 156.36
CA ILE A 177 46.46 -114.16 155.00
C ILE A 177 44.94 -114.09 154.83
N SER A 178 44.16 -114.59 155.81
CA SER A 178 42.69 -114.53 155.79
C SER A 178 42.17 -113.09 155.78
N GLN A 179 42.70 -112.22 156.65
CA GLN A 179 42.29 -110.81 156.70
C GLN A 179 42.71 -110.02 155.45
N SER A 180 43.87 -110.36 154.85
CA SER A 180 44.32 -109.74 153.60
C SER A 180 43.39 -110.08 152.42
N ILE A 181 42.86 -111.30 152.38
CA ILE A 181 41.90 -111.73 151.33
C ILE A 181 40.56 -111.00 151.47
N GLU A 182 40.06 -110.76 152.69
CA GLU A 182 38.85 -109.95 152.89
C GLU A 182 39.10 -108.47 152.53
N LYS A 183 40.23 -107.89 152.93
CA LYS A 183 40.56 -106.49 152.64
C LYS A 183 40.66 -106.22 151.14
N LEU A 184 41.27 -107.13 150.38
CA LEU A 184 41.32 -107.06 148.91
C LEU A 184 39.92 -107.22 148.27
N LYS A 185 39.03 -108.05 148.81
CA LYS A 185 37.63 -108.14 148.34
C LYS A 185 36.83 -106.85 148.59
N ALA A 186 37.05 -106.18 149.71
CA ALA A 186 36.37 -104.92 150.04
C ALA A 186 36.85 -103.75 149.15
N GLN A 187 38.15 -103.70 148.85
CA GLN A 187 38.72 -102.67 148.00
C GLN A 187 38.31 -102.86 146.52
N ASN A 188 38.44 -104.09 145.99
CA ASN A 188 38.12 -104.41 144.59
C ASN A 188 36.62 -104.27 144.23
N SER A 189 35.73 -104.21 145.22
CA SER A 189 34.29 -104.04 144.99
C SER A 189 33.80 -102.58 145.07
N SER A 190 34.60 -101.67 145.63
CA SER A 190 34.22 -100.26 145.82
C SER A 190 34.80 -99.33 144.75
N GLU A 191 36.10 -99.42 144.45
CA GLU A 191 36.76 -98.53 143.48
C GLU A 191 36.22 -98.73 142.04
N HIS A 192 36.10 -99.99 141.59
CA HIS A 192 35.57 -100.29 140.25
C HIS A 192 34.08 -99.92 140.07
N SER A 193 33.27 -99.94 141.14
CA SER A 193 31.88 -99.48 141.05
C SER A 193 31.82 -97.98 140.82
N ALA A 194 32.62 -97.20 141.55
CA ALA A 194 32.66 -95.75 141.41
C ALA A 194 33.22 -95.30 140.05
N GLU A 195 34.20 -96.02 139.50
CA GLU A 195 34.76 -95.71 138.19
C GLU A 195 33.81 -96.07 137.03
N LEU A 196 33.04 -97.15 137.14
CA LEU A 196 31.96 -97.47 136.19
C LEU A 196 30.84 -96.43 136.22
N GLU A 197 30.44 -95.95 137.40
CA GLU A 197 29.44 -94.87 137.54
C GLU A 197 29.94 -93.57 136.86
N LYS A 198 31.22 -93.25 137.02
CA LYS A 198 31.88 -92.09 136.41
C LYS A 198 32.04 -92.21 134.90
N LEU A 199 32.24 -93.42 134.37
CA LEU A 199 32.26 -93.70 132.94
C LEU A 199 30.85 -93.67 132.32
N ARG A 200 29.83 -94.19 133.03
CA ARG A 200 28.41 -94.04 132.67
C ARG A 200 28.02 -92.57 132.55
N GLY A 201 28.29 -91.74 133.57
CA GLY A 201 27.99 -90.31 133.53
C GLY A 201 28.68 -89.57 132.37
N LYS A 202 29.93 -89.94 132.02
CA LYS A 202 30.60 -89.43 130.81
C LYS A 202 29.90 -89.85 129.52
N TYR A 203 29.52 -91.14 129.41
CA TYR A 203 28.82 -91.67 128.24
C TYR A 203 27.46 -91.01 128.06
N ASP A 204 26.68 -90.83 129.14
CA ASP A 204 25.38 -90.16 129.11
C ASP A 204 25.52 -88.69 128.69
N THR A 205 26.56 -88.00 129.17
CA THR A 205 26.89 -86.61 128.75
C THR A 205 27.27 -86.55 127.26
N GLN A 206 28.05 -87.52 126.76
CA GLN A 206 28.41 -87.59 125.34
C GLN A 206 27.21 -87.95 124.46
N SER A 207 26.33 -88.84 124.93
CA SER A 207 25.08 -89.21 124.27
C SER A 207 24.16 -87.99 124.10
N GLN A 208 23.96 -87.20 125.17
CA GLN A 208 23.22 -85.94 125.11
C GLN A 208 23.86 -84.92 124.14
N ALA A 209 25.19 -84.82 124.11
CA ALA A 209 25.90 -83.95 123.16
C ALA A 209 25.70 -84.40 121.70
N VAL A 210 25.73 -85.72 121.43
CA VAL A 210 25.43 -86.29 120.11
C VAL A 210 23.98 -85.98 119.71
N SER A 211 22.99 -86.23 120.58
CA SER A 211 21.59 -85.90 120.27
C SER A 211 21.36 -84.41 120.01
N ARG A 212 22.10 -83.52 120.68
CA ARG A 212 22.05 -82.08 120.42
C ARG A 212 22.64 -81.71 119.06
N LEU A 213 23.81 -82.28 118.72
CA LEU A 213 24.46 -82.11 117.42
C LEU A 213 23.63 -82.70 116.27
N GLU A 214 22.87 -83.78 116.51
CA GLU A 214 21.92 -84.33 115.54
C GLU A 214 20.74 -83.38 115.32
N GLY A 215 20.22 -82.74 116.38
CA GLY A 215 19.22 -81.67 116.28
C GLY A 215 19.71 -80.42 115.54
N GLU A 216 20.90 -79.93 115.87
CA GLU A 216 21.58 -78.83 115.15
C GLU A 216 21.76 -79.15 113.66
N LYS A 217 22.16 -80.39 113.34
CA LYS A 217 22.30 -80.90 111.98
C LYS A 217 20.97 -80.99 111.23
N THR A 218 19.85 -81.34 111.89
CA THR A 218 18.54 -81.30 111.23
C THR A 218 18.11 -79.88 110.87
N ILE A 219 18.30 -78.92 111.79
CA ILE A 219 17.96 -77.50 111.54
C ILE A 219 18.81 -76.94 110.38
N LEU A 220 20.12 -77.20 110.37
CA LEU A 220 21.02 -76.81 109.27
C LEU A 220 20.64 -77.44 107.92
N ASN A 221 20.15 -78.68 107.90
CA ASN A 221 19.63 -79.29 106.68
C ASN A 221 18.36 -78.61 106.17
N GLU A 222 17.44 -78.26 107.08
CA GLU A 222 16.19 -77.54 106.74
C GLU A 222 16.48 -76.13 106.22
N GLU A 223 17.42 -75.41 106.83
CA GLU A 223 17.87 -74.10 106.36
C GLU A 223 18.55 -74.18 104.98
N VAL A 224 19.46 -75.13 104.77
CA VAL A 224 20.09 -75.38 103.46
C VAL A 224 19.05 -75.78 102.41
N GLN A 225 17.99 -76.48 102.78
CA GLN A 225 16.87 -76.78 101.87
C GLN A 225 16.06 -75.51 101.53
N SER A 226 15.78 -74.65 102.51
CA SER A 226 15.11 -73.36 102.27
C SER A 226 15.92 -72.43 101.37
N LEU A 227 17.24 -72.33 101.59
CA LEU A 227 18.14 -71.52 100.78
C LEU A 227 18.23 -72.04 99.33
N ARG A 228 18.24 -73.36 99.13
CA ARG A 228 18.20 -73.97 97.79
C ARG A 228 16.89 -73.71 97.04
N GLU A 229 15.77 -73.56 97.74
CA GLU A 229 14.51 -73.22 97.08
C GLU A 229 14.45 -71.73 96.70
N LYS A 230 14.92 -70.83 97.58
CA LYS A 230 15.11 -69.41 97.25
C LYS A 230 16.08 -69.19 96.08
N ASP A 231 17.13 -70.02 95.97
CA ASP A 231 18.06 -70.03 94.83
C ASP A 231 17.39 -70.48 93.52
N ARG A 232 16.47 -71.47 93.58
CA ARG A 232 15.62 -71.84 92.44
C ARG A 232 14.65 -70.73 92.05
N GLU A 233 13.95 -70.13 93.01
CA GLU A 233 13.01 -69.02 92.78
C GLU A 233 13.76 -67.83 92.13
N SER A 234 14.92 -67.46 92.68
CA SER A 234 15.77 -66.40 92.12
C SER A 234 16.27 -66.75 90.71
N SER A 235 16.71 -67.99 90.48
CA SER A 235 17.13 -68.47 89.16
C SER A 235 15.99 -68.46 88.13
N ALA A 236 14.76 -68.80 88.55
CA ALA A 236 13.58 -68.73 87.70
C ALA A 236 13.22 -67.28 87.34
N VAL A 237 13.29 -66.35 88.31
CA VAL A 237 13.11 -64.90 88.07
C VAL A 237 14.18 -64.35 87.12
N ILE A 238 15.46 -64.70 87.32
CA ILE A 238 16.57 -64.30 86.41
C ILE A 238 16.33 -64.85 85.00
N THR A 239 15.84 -66.09 84.86
CA THR A 239 15.52 -66.69 83.56
C THR A 239 14.34 -65.98 82.88
N GLY A 240 13.29 -65.63 83.63
CA GLY A 240 12.16 -64.84 83.13
C GLY A 240 12.59 -63.45 82.66
N LEU A 241 13.38 -62.73 83.47
CA LEU A 241 13.93 -61.42 83.11
C LEU A 241 14.84 -61.49 81.87
N HIS A 242 15.57 -62.59 81.68
CA HIS A 242 16.38 -62.78 80.46
C HIS A 242 15.51 -62.97 79.21
N ILE A 243 14.40 -63.71 79.32
CA ILE A 243 13.42 -63.86 78.23
C ILE A 243 12.74 -62.52 77.92
N ASP A 244 12.33 -61.76 78.94
CA ASP A 244 11.74 -60.43 78.77
C ASP A 244 12.71 -59.42 78.12
N LEU A 245 14.01 -59.50 78.45
CA LEU A 245 15.05 -58.69 77.80
C LEU A 245 15.22 -59.11 76.33
N GLN A 246 15.36 -60.40 76.03
CA GLN A 246 15.43 -60.87 74.63
C GLN A 246 14.21 -60.47 73.82
N ALA A 247 13.00 -60.52 74.40
CA ALA A 247 11.78 -60.06 73.74
C ALA A 247 11.81 -58.54 73.46
N LYS A 248 12.30 -57.73 74.40
CA LYS A 248 12.47 -56.28 74.21
C LYS A 248 13.54 -55.94 73.19
N ASP A 249 14.66 -56.68 73.16
CA ASP A 249 15.70 -56.49 72.14
C ASP A 249 15.17 -56.78 70.73
N GLN A 250 14.31 -57.80 70.56
CA GLN A 250 13.64 -58.04 69.28
C GLN A 250 12.66 -56.92 68.91
N VAL A 251 11.92 -56.36 69.87
CA VAL A 251 11.05 -55.19 69.63
C VAL A 251 11.87 -53.95 69.23
N ILE A 252 13.04 -53.73 69.83
CA ILE A 252 13.97 -52.67 69.44
C ILE A 252 14.44 -52.89 67.99
N ILE A 253 14.88 -54.11 67.64
CA ILE A 253 15.30 -54.45 66.27
C ILE A 253 14.19 -54.20 65.24
N THR A 254 12.93 -54.55 65.54
CA THR A 254 11.80 -54.26 64.63
C THR A 254 11.52 -52.77 64.51
N LEU A 255 11.55 -52.02 65.61
CA LEU A 255 11.34 -50.56 65.60
C LEU A 255 12.47 -49.81 64.89
N GLU A 256 13.71 -50.29 64.96
CA GLU A 256 14.82 -49.75 64.18
C GLU A 256 14.66 -50.05 62.67
N GLY A 257 14.13 -51.22 62.31
CA GLY A 257 13.74 -51.54 60.92
C GLY A 257 12.62 -50.64 60.38
N GLU A 258 11.53 -50.46 61.14
CA GLU A 258 10.42 -49.56 60.77
C GLU A 258 10.89 -48.11 60.62
N LYS A 259 11.72 -47.63 61.54
CA LYS A 259 12.35 -46.31 61.50
C LYS A 259 13.20 -46.09 60.25
N GLU A 260 13.92 -47.11 59.80
CA GLU A 260 14.73 -47.01 58.58
C GLU A 260 13.88 -47.12 57.30
N HIS A 261 12.78 -47.88 57.32
CA HIS A 261 11.78 -47.87 56.25
C HIS A 261 11.16 -46.48 56.09
N LEU A 262 10.69 -45.88 57.20
CA LEU A 262 10.10 -44.54 57.20
C LEU A 262 11.09 -43.46 56.74
N ARG A 263 12.40 -43.64 56.97
CA ARG A 263 13.45 -42.76 56.40
C ARG A 263 13.57 -42.91 54.88
N GLN A 264 13.45 -44.12 54.35
CA GLN A 264 13.46 -44.36 52.91
C GLN A 264 12.20 -43.78 52.25
N ASP A 265 11.03 -43.97 52.84
CA ASP A 265 9.77 -43.35 52.39
C ASP A 265 9.85 -41.81 52.38
N LEU A 266 10.37 -41.21 53.44
CA LEU A 266 10.62 -39.76 53.50
C LEU A 266 11.63 -39.30 52.45
N GLY A 267 12.69 -40.09 52.17
CA GLY A 267 13.64 -39.80 51.09
C GLY A 267 12.99 -39.81 49.71
N VAL A 268 12.07 -40.76 49.46
CA VAL A 268 11.28 -40.83 48.21
C VAL A 268 10.30 -39.67 48.12
N LEU A 269 9.61 -39.31 49.21
CA LEU A 269 8.69 -38.17 49.27
C LEU A 269 9.41 -36.84 49.01
N CYS A 270 10.51 -36.55 49.69
CA CYS A 270 11.33 -35.36 49.45
C CYS A 270 11.85 -35.29 48.01
N SER A 271 12.20 -36.44 47.41
CA SER A 271 12.58 -36.51 46.00
C SER A 271 11.40 -36.24 45.05
N SER A 272 10.20 -36.72 45.39
CA SER A 272 8.97 -36.46 44.63
C SER A 272 8.57 -34.99 44.68
N ASP A 273 8.62 -34.36 45.85
CA ASP A 273 8.24 -32.95 46.02
C ASP A 273 9.28 -32.00 45.40
N SER A 274 10.58 -32.33 45.44
CA SER A 274 11.62 -31.62 44.69
C SER A 274 11.36 -31.66 43.17
N ASN A 275 10.98 -32.82 42.63
CA ASN A 275 10.61 -32.96 41.21
C ASN A 275 9.35 -32.15 40.86
N LYS A 276 8.31 -32.19 41.71
CA LYS A 276 7.07 -31.39 41.51
C LYS A 276 7.34 -29.89 41.60
N ALA A 277 8.22 -29.44 42.48
CA ALA A 277 8.61 -28.03 42.57
C ALA A 277 9.22 -27.54 41.24
N SER A 278 10.13 -28.33 40.65
CA SER A 278 10.70 -28.01 39.34
C SER A 278 9.68 -28.09 38.19
N GLU A 279 8.70 -29.01 38.26
CA GLU A 279 7.58 -29.05 37.30
C GLU A 279 6.70 -27.80 37.42
N ILE A 280 6.43 -27.31 38.64
CA ILE A 280 5.68 -26.07 38.90
C ILE A 280 6.43 -24.86 38.34
N GLU A 281 7.74 -24.72 38.56
CA GLU A 281 8.56 -23.65 37.98
C GLU A 281 8.53 -23.68 36.43
N GLN A 282 8.63 -24.87 35.83
CA GLN A 282 8.56 -25.04 34.38
C GLN A 282 7.19 -24.66 33.82
N LEU A 283 6.11 -25.03 34.50
CA LEU A 283 4.74 -24.66 34.14
C LEU A 283 4.50 -23.15 34.30
N GLN A 284 4.98 -22.54 35.39
CA GLN A 284 4.94 -21.08 35.60
C GLN A 284 5.65 -20.34 34.47
N SER A 285 6.90 -20.72 34.16
CA SER A 285 7.66 -20.10 33.06
C SER A 285 7.03 -20.35 31.68
N ARG A 286 6.22 -21.41 31.51
CA ARG A 286 5.44 -21.61 30.29
C ARG A 286 4.19 -20.71 30.26
N CYS A 287 3.53 -20.49 31.39
CA CYS A 287 2.42 -19.55 31.52
C CYS A 287 2.87 -18.12 31.22
N GLU A 288 3.97 -17.64 31.82
CA GLU A 288 4.55 -16.31 31.55
C GLU A 288 4.77 -16.09 30.03
N LYS A 289 5.35 -17.08 29.35
CA LYS A 289 5.60 -17.04 27.89
C LYS A 289 4.31 -17.00 27.07
N MET A 290 3.30 -17.79 27.44
CA MET A 290 1.99 -17.77 26.79
C MET A 290 1.26 -16.43 27.02
N GLU A 291 1.37 -15.83 28.21
CA GLU A 291 0.77 -14.52 28.52
C GLU A 291 1.43 -13.39 27.73
N GLN A 292 2.77 -13.44 27.55
CA GLN A 292 3.51 -12.53 26.67
C GLN A 292 3.09 -12.70 25.20
N GLU A 293 2.98 -13.93 24.70
CA GLU A 293 2.55 -14.19 23.32
C GLU A 293 1.09 -13.76 23.08
N VAL A 294 0.18 -14.08 23.99
CA VAL A 294 -1.22 -13.63 23.94
C VAL A 294 -1.33 -12.10 24.00
N SER A 295 -0.43 -11.43 24.74
CA SER A 295 -0.37 -9.96 24.79
C SER A 295 0.10 -9.38 23.45
N ARG A 296 1.15 -9.94 22.83
CA ARG A 296 1.57 -9.53 21.48
C ARG A 296 0.47 -9.77 20.45
N LEU A 297 -0.20 -10.93 20.49
CA LEU A 297 -1.29 -11.25 19.56
C LEU A 297 -2.52 -10.32 19.72
N ARG A 298 -2.75 -9.76 20.92
CA ARG A 298 -3.77 -8.72 21.13
C ARG A 298 -3.35 -7.38 20.50
N GLU A 299 -2.07 -7.02 20.58
CA GLU A 299 -1.50 -5.83 19.93
C GLU A 299 -1.49 -5.98 18.38
N ASP A 300 -1.02 -7.11 17.85
CA ASP A 300 -1.07 -7.47 16.44
C ASP A 300 -2.52 -7.37 15.90
N LYS A 301 -3.50 -7.90 16.65
CA LYS A 301 -4.93 -7.82 16.33
C LYS A 301 -5.46 -6.38 16.34
N ALA A 302 -5.02 -5.53 17.28
CA ALA A 302 -5.41 -4.12 17.34
C ALA A 302 -4.86 -3.34 16.13
N ASN A 303 -3.58 -3.54 15.80
CA ASN A 303 -2.91 -2.93 14.65
C ASN A 303 -3.57 -3.35 13.32
N LEU A 304 -3.89 -4.63 13.15
CA LEU A 304 -4.66 -5.12 11.99
C LEU A 304 -6.07 -4.51 11.94
N GLY A 305 -6.73 -4.30 13.08
CA GLY A 305 -8.03 -3.62 13.14
C GLY A 305 -7.99 -2.17 12.64
N VAL A 306 -6.93 -1.42 13.02
CA VAL A 306 -6.69 -0.05 12.52
C VAL A 306 -6.43 -0.06 11.01
N GLU A 307 -5.59 -0.97 10.52
CA GLU A 307 -5.27 -1.09 9.09
C GLU A 307 -6.50 -1.46 8.24
N VAL A 308 -7.36 -2.35 8.72
CA VAL A 308 -8.62 -2.70 8.04
C VAL A 308 -9.54 -1.49 7.91
N GLU A 309 -9.69 -0.66 8.95
CA GLU A 309 -10.56 0.52 8.87
C GLU A 309 -9.93 1.68 8.05
N ARG A 310 -8.60 1.76 8.02
CA ARG A 310 -7.86 2.63 7.09
C ARG A 310 -8.09 2.23 5.63
N LEU A 311 -8.03 0.92 5.33
CA LEU A 311 -8.29 0.38 4.00
C LEU A 311 -9.75 0.61 3.55
N ARG A 312 -10.73 0.34 4.42
CA ARG A 312 -12.15 0.66 4.17
C ARG A 312 -12.40 2.14 3.95
N SER A 313 -11.66 3.01 4.64
CA SER A 313 -11.79 4.47 4.46
C SER A 313 -11.31 4.90 3.08
N ARG A 314 -10.18 4.35 2.60
CA ARG A 314 -9.74 4.52 1.21
C ARG A 314 -10.73 3.91 0.21
N GLU A 315 -11.27 2.72 0.47
CA GLU A 315 -12.25 2.07 -0.42
C GLU A 315 -13.49 2.95 -0.65
N ARG A 316 -13.98 3.64 0.39
CA ARG A 316 -15.09 4.61 0.28
C ARG A 316 -14.72 5.83 -0.57
N GLU A 317 -13.49 6.32 -0.42
CA GLU A 317 -12.95 7.49 -1.14
C GLU A 317 -12.70 7.17 -2.63
N ASP A 318 -12.08 6.03 -2.93
CA ASP A 318 -11.91 5.47 -4.28
C ASP A 318 -13.29 5.19 -4.93
N SER A 319 -14.27 4.69 -4.17
CA SER A 319 -15.64 4.46 -4.65
C SER A 319 -16.38 5.77 -4.98
N SER A 320 -16.20 6.82 -4.17
CA SER A 320 -16.77 8.15 -4.43
C SER A 320 -16.19 8.76 -5.71
N THR A 321 -14.86 8.77 -5.83
CA THR A 321 -14.18 9.35 -7.01
C THR A 321 -14.50 8.58 -8.30
N LEU A 322 -14.68 7.26 -8.25
CA LEU A 322 -15.21 6.47 -9.37
C LEU A 322 -16.67 6.83 -9.73
N GLY A 323 -17.48 7.24 -8.75
CA GLY A 323 -18.82 7.79 -8.95
C GLY A 323 -18.78 9.13 -9.70
N ASP A 324 -17.95 10.05 -9.23
CA ASP A 324 -17.77 11.38 -9.83
C ASP A 324 -17.23 11.29 -11.27
N LEU A 325 -16.19 10.46 -11.50
CA LEU A 325 -15.63 10.22 -12.83
C LEU A 325 -16.66 9.57 -13.79
N ARG A 326 -17.54 8.70 -13.28
CA ARG A 326 -18.63 8.12 -14.09
C ARG A 326 -19.66 9.18 -14.47
N ALA A 327 -19.99 10.10 -13.57
CA ALA A 327 -20.87 11.23 -13.86
C ALA A 327 -20.24 12.19 -14.90
N GLU A 328 -18.96 12.51 -14.75
CA GLU A 328 -18.22 13.35 -15.71
C GLU A 328 -18.15 12.71 -17.11
N CYS A 329 -17.85 11.41 -17.20
CA CYS A 329 -17.88 10.67 -18.46
C CYS A 329 -19.27 10.71 -19.11
N SER A 330 -20.35 10.47 -18.36
CA SER A 330 -21.71 10.52 -18.92
C SER A 330 -22.09 11.92 -19.40
N ALA A 331 -21.67 12.98 -18.69
CA ALA A 331 -21.87 14.36 -19.13
C ALA A 331 -21.09 14.67 -20.43
N LYS A 332 -19.86 14.17 -20.56
CA LYS A 332 -19.05 14.31 -21.78
C LYS A 332 -19.64 13.53 -22.96
N GLU A 333 -20.16 12.32 -22.73
CA GLU A 333 -20.87 11.53 -23.75
C GLU A 333 -22.11 12.26 -24.26
N GLN A 334 -22.91 12.85 -23.37
CA GLN A 334 -24.07 13.69 -23.73
C GLN A 334 -23.67 14.94 -24.53
N ALA A 335 -22.58 15.61 -24.13
CA ALA A 335 -22.05 16.76 -24.87
C ALA A 335 -21.55 16.38 -26.28
N VAL A 336 -20.89 15.23 -26.43
CA VAL A 336 -20.47 14.69 -27.74
C VAL A 336 -21.68 14.34 -28.61
N ALA A 337 -22.74 13.74 -28.03
CA ALA A 337 -23.98 13.47 -28.76
C ALA A 337 -24.68 14.75 -29.24
N ALA A 338 -24.71 15.80 -28.41
CA ALA A 338 -25.25 17.11 -28.79
C ALA A 338 -24.46 17.75 -29.94
N LEU A 339 -23.12 17.75 -29.86
CA LEU A 339 -22.25 18.27 -30.93
C LEU A 339 -22.37 17.46 -32.23
N GLN A 340 -22.64 16.15 -32.16
CA GLN A 340 -22.92 15.34 -33.35
C GLN A 340 -24.27 15.70 -33.99
N ALA A 341 -25.30 15.97 -33.19
CA ALA A 341 -26.60 16.43 -33.69
C ALA A 341 -26.50 17.83 -34.33
N GLU A 342 -25.80 18.78 -33.68
CA GLU A 342 -25.53 20.11 -34.22
C GLU A 342 -24.77 20.04 -35.56
N LYS A 343 -23.71 19.21 -35.62
CA LYS A 343 -22.94 18.97 -36.86
C LYS A 343 -23.81 18.46 -38.00
N GLU A 344 -24.77 17.57 -37.75
CA GLU A 344 -25.66 17.07 -38.78
C GLU A 344 -26.73 18.11 -39.19
N THR A 345 -27.23 18.92 -38.25
CA THR A 345 -28.11 20.07 -38.54
C THR A 345 -27.41 21.11 -39.43
N LEU A 346 -26.20 21.54 -39.07
CA LEU A 346 -25.37 22.42 -39.91
C LEU A 346 -25.03 21.75 -41.26
N GLY A 347 -24.82 20.43 -41.26
CA GLY A 347 -24.66 19.62 -42.47
C GLY A 347 -25.89 19.68 -43.38
N GLN A 348 -27.11 19.68 -42.83
CA GLN A 348 -28.35 19.85 -43.58
C GLN A 348 -28.53 21.27 -44.11
N GLU A 349 -28.23 22.29 -43.29
CA GLU A 349 -28.28 23.69 -43.70
C GLU A 349 -27.32 24.00 -44.86
N ILE A 350 -26.07 23.55 -44.77
CA ILE A 350 -25.08 23.67 -45.86
C ILE A 350 -25.56 22.97 -47.14
N ARG A 351 -26.25 21.82 -47.02
CA ARG A 351 -26.86 21.13 -48.19
C ARG A 351 -28.06 21.90 -48.76
N GLY A 352 -28.83 22.61 -47.94
CA GLY A 352 -29.90 23.52 -48.39
C GLY A 352 -29.36 24.75 -49.11
N LEU A 353 -28.42 25.46 -48.49
CA LEU A 353 -27.77 26.65 -49.05
C LEU A 353 -27.09 26.35 -50.40
N ARG A 354 -26.44 25.19 -50.55
CA ARG A 354 -25.86 24.75 -51.82
C ARG A 354 -26.91 24.57 -52.93
N LYS A 355 -28.08 24.00 -52.64
CA LYS A 355 -29.17 23.88 -53.63
C LYS A 355 -29.64 25.25 -54.09
N SER A 356 -29.91 26.16 -53.15
CA SER A 356 -30.37 27.53 -53.43
C SER A 356 -29.32 28.34 -54.22
N HIS A 357 -28.03 28.17 -53.89
CA HIS A 357 -26.92 28.72 -54.68
C HIS A 357 -26.93 28.18 -56.11
N ASP A 358 -27.02 26.87 -56.31
CA ASP A 358 -27.00 26.27 -57.65
C ASP A 358 -28.23 26.66 -58.48
N GLU A 359 -29.39 26.85 -57.84
CA GLU A 359 -30.59 27.41 -58.48
C GLU A 359 -30.38 28.88 -58.87
N SER A 360 -29.74 29.67 -58.00
CA SER A 360 -29.36 31.07 -58.29
C SER A 360 -28.35 31.17 -59.44
N VAL A 361 -27.39 30.24 -59.53
CA VAL A 361 -26.45 30.16 -60.67
C VAL A 361 -27.18 29.76 -61.97
N ARG A 362 -28.13 28.82 -61.92
CA ARG A 362 -28.95 28.45 -63.09
C ARG A 362 -29.83 29.60 -63.58
N THR A 363 -30.46 30.37 -62.68
CA THR A 363 -31.24 31.55 -63.07
C THR A 363 -30.35 32.66 -63.61
N GLY A 364 -29.18 32.90 -63.01
CA GLY A 364 -28.17 33.83 -63.52
C GLY A 364 -27.71 33.49 -64.95
N ALA A 365 -27.36 32.23 -65.21
CA ALA A 365 -26.99 31.75 -66.54
C ALA A 365 -28.15 31.86 -67.55
N THR A 366 -29.39 31.62 -67.11
CA THR A 366 -30.58 31.77 -67.95
C THR A 366 -30.82 33.24 -68.31
N LEU A 367 -30.67 34.17 -67.36
CA LEU A 367 -30.78 35.61 -67.60
C LEU A 367 -29.66 36.13 -68.51
N GLN A 368 -28.42 35.64 -68.34
CA GLN A 368 -27.31 35.97 -69.23
C GLN A 368 -27.55 35.48 -70.67
N ALA A 369 -28.11 34.29 -70.84
CA ALA A 369 -28.50 33.77 -72.15
C ALA A 369 -29.64 34.60 -72.79
N GLN A 370 -30.62 35.05 -72.00
CA GLN A 370 -31.67 35.96 -72.47
C GLN A 370 -31.12 37.34 -72.85
N TYR A 371 -30.20 37.90 -72.06
CA TYR A 371 -29.52 39.17 -72.38
C TYR A 371 -28.79 39.06 -73.71
N GLY A 372 -27.94 38.05 -73.88
CA GLY A 372 -27.23 37.81 -75.15
C GLY A 372 -28.14 37.48 -76.33
N ALA A 373 -29.37 37.02 -76.11
CA ALA A 373 -30.38 36.89 -77.16
C ALA A 373 -30.96 38.25 -77.57
N ARG A 374 -31.34 39.09 -76.59
CA ARG A 374 -31.83 40.46 -76.85
C ARG A 374 -30.76 41.37 -77.47
N GLU A 375 -29.49 41.20 -77.11
CA GLU A 375 -28.37 41.94 -77.69
C GLU A 375 -28.18 41.62 -79.19
N ARG A 376 -28.35 40.35 -79.58
CA ARG A 376 -28.37 39.94 -81.01
C ARG A 376 -29.60 40.47 -81.73
N GLU A 377 -30.78 40.44 -81.12
CA GLU A 377 -32.02 40.99 -81.67
C GLU A 377 -31.90 42.50 -81.93
N VAL A 378 -31.37 43.27 -80.97
CA VAL A 378 -31.04 44.69 -81.15
C VAL A 378 -30.02 44.90 -82.27
N SER A 379 -28.99 44.04 -82.37
CA SER A 379 -28.00 44.11 -83.46
C SER A 379 -28.62 43.83 -84.84
N THR A 380 -29.63 42.97 -84.93
CA THR A 380 -30.39 42.71 -86.17
C THR A 380 -31.29 43.90 -86.50
N LEU A 381 -32.09 44.38 -85.54
CA LEU A 381 -32.97 45.54 -85.71
C LEU A 381 -32.18 46.81 -86.09
N GLN A 382 -30.95 46.98 -85.61
CA GLN A 382 -30.06 48.06 -86.02
C GLN A 382 -29.65 47.97 -87.50
N LYS A 383 -29.39 46.76 -88.02
CA LYS A 383 -29.11 46.53 -89.44
C LYS A 383 -30.34 46.75 -90.31
N GLU A 384 -31.48 46.18 -89.92
CA GLU A 384 -32.76 46.38 -90.61
C GLU A 384 -33.13 47.87 -90.69
N ASN A 385 -32.85 48.64 -89.64
CA ASN A 385 -33.03 50.10 -89.64
C ASN A 385 -32.01 50.82 -90.55
N GLN A 386 -30.74 50.40 -90.59
CA GLN A 386 -29.75 50.93 -91.54
C GLN A 386 -30.15 50.64 -93.00
N ASP A 387 -30.60 49.42 -93.29
CA ASP A 387 -31.10 49.03 -94.61
C ASP A 387 -32.37 49.83 -94.99
N LEU A 388 -33.29 50.04 -94.04
CA LEU A 388 -34.48 50.90 -94.25
C LEU A 388 -34.10 52.37 -94.49
N VAL A 389 -33.09 52.91 -93.80
CA VAL A 389 -32.56 54.26 -94.05
C VAL A 389 -31.95 54.35 -95.45
N LEU A 390 -31.13 53.40 -95.87
CA LEU A 390 -30.55 53.36 -97.23
C LEU A 390 -31.63 53.24 -98.32
N ASN A 391 -32.69 52.47 -98.07
CA ASN A 391 -33.85 52.39 -98.96
C ASN A 391 -34.62 53.73 -99.01
N LEU A 392 -34.81 54.42 -97.88
CA LEU A 392 -35.43 55.75 -97.84
C LEU A 392 -34.58 56.82 -98.53
N GLU A 393 -33.26 56.78 -98.38
CA GLU A 393 -32.33 57.65 -99.12
C GLU A 393 -32.41 57.37 -100.63
N THR A 394 -32.44 56.10 -101.03
CA THR A 394 -32.61 55.69 -102.44
C THR A 394 -33.92 56.24 -103.01
N LEU A 395 -35.06 55.95 -102.36
CA LEU A 395 -36.39 56.47 -102.75
C LEU A 395 -36.44 58.01 -102.76
N HIS A 396 -35.70 58.67 -101.86
CA HIS A 396 -35.57 60.13 -101.88
C HIS A 396 -34.80 60.60 -103.12
N THR A 397 -33.67 59.98 -103.47
CA THR A 397 -32.93 60.33 -104.71
C THR A 397 -33.76 60.08 -105.97
N GLU A 398 -34.52 58.98 -106.04
CA GLU A 398 -35.48 58.71 -107.12
C GLU A 398 -36.57 59.78 -107.20
N ASN A 399 -37.16 60.16 -106.07
CA ASN A 399 -38.18 61.22 -106.01
C ASN A 399 -37.61 62.58 -106.46
N THR A 400 -36.39 62.97 -106.06
CA THR A 400 -35.75 64.18 -106.61
C THR A 400 -35.43 64.05 -108.11
N GLY A 401 -35.24 62.83 -108.62
CA GLY A 401 -35.08 62.53 -110.04
C GLY A 401 -36.38 62.78 -110.81
N LEU A 402 -37.47 62.18 -110.35
CA LEU A 402 -38.81 62.37 -110.89
C LEU A 402 -39.27 63.83 -110.79
N GLN A 403 -38.94 64.55 -109.72
CA GLN A 403 -39.21 65.99 -109.61
C GLN A 403 -38.45 66.80 -110.66
N ARG A 404 -37.17 66.50 -110.89
CA ARG A 404 -36.38 67.13 -111.97
C ARG A 404 -36.97 66.82 -113.35
N GLU A 405 -37.38 65.58 -113.59
CA GLU A 405 -38.04 65.18 -114.84
C GLU A 405 -39.40 65.87 -115.03
N VAL A 406 -40.23 65.97 -113.99
CA VAL A 406 -41.49 66.74 -114.00
C VAL A 406 -41.23 68.22 -114.30
N THR A 407 -40.23 68.86 -113.67
CA THR A 407 -39.90 70.26 -114.00
C THR A 407 -39.39 70.43 -115.43
N LYS A 408 -38.64 69.46 -115.97
CA LYS A 408 -38.22 69.46 -117.38
C LYS A 408 -39.42 69.34 -118.31
N LEU A 409 -40.33 68.39 -118.05
CA LEU A 409 -41.57 68.20 -118.80
C LEU A 409 -42.51 69.42 -118.70
N GLN A 410 -42.51 70.13 -117.57
CA GLN A 410 -43.20 71.43 -117.44
C GLN A 410 -42.56 72.49 -118.34
N THR A 411 -41.23 72.66 -118.34
CA THR A 411 -40.58 73.61 -119.27
C THR A 411 -40.74 73.23 -120.75
N GLU A 412 -40.83 71.94 -121.07
CA GLU A 412 -41.13 71.46 -122.42
C GLU A 412 -42.59 71.73 -122.81
N ARG A 413 -43.54 71.53 -121.89
CA ARG A 413 -44.94 71.98 -122.06
C ARG A 413 -44.99 73.48 -122.31
N ASP A 414 -44.36 74.29 -121.47
CA ASP A 414 -44.44 75.75 -121.56
C ASP A 414 -43.88 76.26 -122.89
N SER A 415 -42.78 75.67 -123.37
CA SER A 415 -42.23 75.96 -124.71
C SER A 415 -43.08 75.40 -125.85
N LEU A 416 -43.94 74.40 -125.64
CA LEU A 416 -44.92 73.94 -126.63
C LEU A 416 -46.18 74.82 -126.61
N GLU A 417 -46.60 75.30 -125.45
CA GLU A 417 -47.73 76.21 -125.24
C GLU A 417 -47.43 77.59 -125.85
N GLU A 418 -46.21 78.12 -125.67
CA GLU A 418 -45.68 79.29 -126.38
C GLU A 418 -45.72 79.10 -127.91
N LYS A 419 -45.36 77.92 -128.41
CA LYS A 419 -45.42 77.61 -129.86
C LYS A 419 -46.85 77.51 -130.38
N VAL A 420 -47.78 76.95 -129.60
CA VAL A 420 -49.22 76.92 -129.93
C VAL A 420 -49.76 78.34 -129.99
N GLN A 421 -49.44 79.18 -129.00
CA GLN A 421 -49.84 80.59 -129.00
C GLN A 421 -49.22 81.37 -130.19
N GLY A 422 -47.99 81.02 -130.60
CA GLY A 422 -47.39 81.49 -131.85
C GLY A 422 -48.11 81.02 -133.12
N PHE A 423 -48.76 79.85 -133.11
CA PHE A 423 -49.65 79.42 -134.20
C PHE A 423 -50.99 80.16 -134.18
N ASP A 424 -51.56 80.48 -133.02
CA ASP A 424 -52.75 81.34 -132.91
C ASP A 424 -52.46 82.75 -133.44
N ASP A 425 -51.28 83.29 -133.14
CA ASP A 425 -50.79 84.58 -133.66
C ASP A 425 -50.64 84.56 -135.20
N LEU A 426 -50.15 83.44 -135.75
CA LEU A 426 -50.11 83.20 -137.20
C LEU A 426 -51.50 83.02 -137.82
N TYR A 427 -52.44 82.38 -137.11
CA TYR A 427 -53.83 82.22 -137.54
C TYR A 427 -54.55 83.57 -137.58
N ALA A 428 -54.38 84.42 -136.57
CA ALA A 428 -54.91 85.78 -136.53
C ALA A 428 -54.34 86.65 -137.68
N ARG A 429 -53.03 86.54 -137.97
CA ARG A 429 -52.42 87.18 -139.15
C ARG A 429 -53.00 86.66 -140.47
N HIS A 430 -53.23 85.36 -140.57
CA HIS A 430 -53.85 84.76 -141.78
C HIS A 430 -55.32 85.17 -141.95
N GLN A 431 -56.05 85.36 -140.85
CA GLN A 431 -57.39 85.95 -140.90
C GLN A 431 -57.32 87.41 -141.37
N THR A 432 -56.40 88.20 -140.83
CA THR A 432 -56.18 89.60 -141.24
C THR A 432 -55.81 89.74 -142.73
N THR A 433 -55.07 88.79 -143.31
CA THR A 433 -54.80 88.78 -144.77
C THR A 433 -55.97 88.25 -145.60
N ARG A 434 -56.79 87.34 -145.07
CA ARG A 434 -58.05 86.90 -145.69
C ARG A 434 -59.03 88.07 -145.81
N ASP A 435 -59.22 88.81 -144.73
CA ASP A 435 -60.14 89.95 -144.68
C ASP A 435 -59.69 91.05 -145.67
N ARG A 436 -58.39 91.35 -145.72
CA ARG A 436 -57.78 92.26 -146.71
C ARG A 436 -57.94 91.82 -148.17
N LEU A 437 -57.93 90.52 -148.45
CA LEU A 437 -58.21 90.01 -149.81
C LEU A 437 -59.69 90.18 -150.16
N GLN A 438 -60.59 90.03 -149.19
CA GLN A 438 -62.02 90.23 -149.37
C GLN A 438 -62.36 91.72 -149.62
N ASP A 439 -61.70 92.65 -148.92
CA ASP A 439 -61.76 94.09 -149.23
C ASP A 439 -61.24 94.39 -150.64
N ALA A 440 -60.13 93.77 -151.05
CA ALA A 440 -59.56 93.95 -152.39
C ALA A 440 -60.48 93.42 -153.50
N ASP A 441 -61.19 92.31 -153.29
CA ASP A 441 -62.21 91.82 -154.25
C ASP A 441 -63.39 92.79 -154.39
N VAL A 442 -63.79 93.47 -153.29
CA VAL A 442 -64.80 94.54 -153.34
C VAL A 442 -64.29 95.75 -154.11
N GLU A 443 -63.04 96.19 -153.89
CA GLU A 443 -62.43 97.29 -154.66
C GLU A 443 -62.28 96.94 -156.15
N ILE A 444 -61.87 95.71 -156.47
CA ILE A 444 -61.85 95.16 -157.83
C ILE A 444 -63.26 95.19 -158.46
N GLY A 445 -64.31 94.90 -157.69
CA GLY A 445 -65.70 95.05 -158.12
C GLY A 445 -66.05 96.49 -158.49
N VAL A 446 -65.75 97.45 -157.61
CA VAL A 446 -65.97 98.89 -157.85
C VAL A 446 -65.20 99.39 -159.07
N LEU A 447 -63.97 98.91 -159.28
CA LEU A 447 -63.16 99.20 -160.47
C LEU A 447 -63.78 98.60 -161.74
N ARG A 448 -64.35 97.39 -161.68
CA ARG A 448 -65.07 96.74 -162.78
C ARG A 448 -66.27 97.58 -163.24
N ASP A 449 -67.09 98.05 -162.31
CA ASP A 449 -68.23 98.93 -162.59
C ASP A 449 -67.81 100.33 -163.06
N ARG A 450 -66.59 100.78 -162.71
CA ARG A 450 -66.01 102.05 -163.18
C ARG A 450 -65.46 101.93 -164.60
N ILE A 451 -64.93 100.76 -164.99
CA ILE A 451 -64.56 100.43 -166.37
C ILE A 451 -65.82 100.36 -167.24
N LYS A 452 -66.84 99.62 -166.81
CA LYS A 452 -68.10 99.46 -167.55
C LYS A 452 -68.78 100.79 -167.90
N ARG A 453 -68.84 101.73 -166.95
CA ARG A 453 -69.32 103.10 -167.20
C ARG A 453 -68.48 103.86 -168.22
N ARG A 454 -67.16 103.66 -168.25
CA ARG A 454 -66.27 104.25 -169.27
C ARG A 454 -66.46 103.63 -170.66
N GLU A 455 -66.80 102.35 -170.74
CA GLU A 455 -67.15 101.70 -172.02
C GLU A 455 -68.44 102.30 -172.60
N GLU A 456 -69.46 102.56 -171.75
CA GLU A 456 -70.67 103.29 -172.12
C GLU A 456 -70.38 104.76 -172.53
N GLU A 457 -69.34 105.39 -172.00
CA GLU A 457 -68.84 106.71 -172.44
C GLU A 457 -67.99 106.66 -173.73
N CYS A 458 -67.40 105.51 -174.09
CA CYS A 458 -66.77 105.29 -175.40
C CYS A 458 -67.85 105.19 -176.48
N VAL A 459 -68.85 104.33 -176.29
CA VAL A 459 -69.96 104.14 -177.26
C VAL A 459 -70.69 105.45 -177.60
N LYS A 460 -70.83 106.37 -176.62
CA LYS A 460 -71.40 107.71 -176.84
C LYS A 460 -70.50 108.63 -177.67
N ARG A 461 -69.17 108.52 -177.55
CA ARG A 461 -68.19 109.25 -178.37
C ARG A 461 -68.08 108.69 -179.79
N ASP A 462 -68.10 107.38 -179.95
CA ASP A 462 -67.99 106.75 -181.28
C ASP A 462 -69.17 107.10 -182.20
N LYS A 463 -70.34 107.44 -181.63
CA LYS A 463 -71.45 108.01 -182.39
C LYS A 463 -71.11 109.41 -182.93
N TYR A 464 -70.66 110.32 -182.06
CA TYR A 464 -70.23 111.68 -182.42
C TYR A 464 -69.06 111.70 -183.43
N VAL A 465 -68.12 110.76 -183.32
CA VAL A 465 -66.98 110.63 -184.25
C VAL A 465 -67.41 110.15 -185.65
N ASN A 466 -68.49 109.37 -185.76
CA ASN A 466 -69.01 108.95 -187.06
C ASN A 466 -69.81 110.06 -187.76
N ASP A 467 -70.55 110.89 -187.01
CA ASP A 467 -71.24 112.05 -187.57
C ASP A 467 -70.22 113.05 -188.19
N VAL A 468 -69.09 113.30 -187.51
CA VAL A 468 -67.97 114.14 -188.01
C VAL A 468 -67.19 113.51 -189.19
N ARG A 469 -67.24 112.18 -189.35
CA ARG A 469 -66.58 111.47 -190.46
C ARG A 469 -67.30 111.64 -191.80
N SER A 470 -68.60 111.89 -191.79
CA SER A 470 -69.40 112.05 -193.01
C SER A 470 -69.08 113.35 -193.76
N GLU A 471 -68.89 114.46 -193.04
CA GLU A 471 -68.57 115.77 -193.62
C GLU A 471 -67.14 115.83 -194.22
N ASN A 472 -66.18 115.12 -193.61
CA ASN A 472 -64.77 115.19 -194.03
C ASN A 472 -64.46 114.44 -195.34
N MET A 473 -65.35 113.57 -195.82
CA MET A 473 -65.16 112.82 -197.08
C MET A 473 -65.29 113.70 -198.34
N ALA A 474 -65.89 114.89 -198.24
CA ALA A 474 -66.23 115.70 -199.41
C ALA A 474 -65.05 116.47 -200.05
N PHE A 475 -63.90 116.61 -199.37
CA PHE A 475 -62.93 117.67 -199.70
C PHE A 475 -61.54 117.23 -200.19
N ARG A 476 -61.19 115.93 -200.23
CA ARG A 476 -59.82 115.49 -200.56
C ARG A 476 -59.66 114.51 -201.72
N VAL A 477 -60.65 114.46 -202.62
CA VAL A 477 -60.53 113.92 -204.00
C VAL A 477 -59.75 114.91 -204.92
N ALA A 478 -58.89 115.75 -204.34
CA ALA A 478 -58.18 116.85 -205.01
C ALA A 478 -56.66 116.82 -204.73
N ALA A 479 -56.12 115.66 -204.33
CA ALA A 479 -54.71 115.49 -203.96
C ALA A 479 -54.12 114.12 -204.36
N ASP A 480 -54.65 113.49 -205.43
CA ASP A 480 -53.98 112.36 -206.08
C ASP A 480 -52.72 112.83 -206.83
N ALA A 481 -51.55 112.33 -206.45
CA ALA A 481 -50.42 111.98 -207.32
C ALA A 481 -49.11 111.75 -206.52
N ASN A 482 -48.87 110.52 -206.06
CA ASN A 482 -47.58 109.78 -206.03
C ASN A 482 -47.71 108.59 -205.06
N GLN A 483 -48.00 107.34 -205.47
CA GLN A 483 -47.38 106.48 -206.50
C GLN A 483 -46.01 105.89 -206.08
N ARG A 484 -46.08 104.66 -205.52
CA ARG A 484 -45.02 103.61 -205.46
C ARG A 484 -43.76 103.83 -204.62
N HIS A 485 -43.79 103.25 -203.43
CA HIS A 485 -43.04 102.03 -203.08
C HIS A 485 -43.93 101.33 -202.02
N ILE A 486 -44.65 100.23 -202.24
CA ILE A 486 -44.45 99.05 -203.11
C ILE A 486 -43.06 98.44 -202.94
N GLU A 487 -43.07 97.27 -202.29
CA GLU A 487 -42.04 96.22 -202.31
C GLU A 487 -40.61 96.62 -201.96
N GLU A 488 -40.18 96.25 -200.75
CA GLU A 488 -39.04 95.33 -200.61
C GLU A 488 -39.17 94.46 -199.32
N LEU A 489 -38.84 93.17 -199.41
CA LEU A 489 -38.58 92.19 -198.33
C LEU A 489 -39.49 92.21 -197.07
N ASN A 490 -40.51 91.36 -196.90
CA ASN A 490 -40.81 90.01 -197.42
C ASN A 490 -39.95 88.85 -196.84
N LEU A 491 -40.50 88.17 -195.81
CA LEU A 491 -40.39 86.72 -195.50
C LEU A 491 -39.06 86.05 -195.07
N ARG A 492 -38.98 85.58 -193.80
CA ARG A 492 -38.95 84.15 -193.33
C ARG A 492 -38.28 83.95 -191.95
N ILE A 493 -38.43 82.85 -191.17
CA ILE A 493 -39.51 81.87 -190.79
C ILE A 493 -38.84 80.68 -190.02
N GLN A 494 -39.59 79.92 -189.19
CA GLN A 494 -39.20 78.66 -188.48
C GLN A 494 -38.19 78.80 -187.30
N SER A 495 -38.13 77.94 -186.25
CA SER A 495 -38.82 76.68 -185.84
C SER A 495 -38.69 76.48 -184.29
N ALA A 496 -39.66 75.97 -183.51
CA ALA A 496 -40.11 74.56 -183.24
C ALA A 496 -39.30 73.75 -182.18
N ASP A 497 -39.79 72.57 -181.76
CA ASP A 497 -39.60 71.89 -180.44
C ASP A 497 -38.95 70.46 -180.56
N ALA A 498 -38.81 69.52 -179.58
CA ALA A 498 -39.31 69.31 -178.19
C ALA A 498 -38.50 68.20 -177.39
N GLU A 499 -38.94 67.88 -176.14
CA GLU A 499 -38.85 66.59 -175.37
C GLU A 499 -37.57 66.05 -174.62
N ARG A 500 -37.80 65.54 -173.38
CA ARG A 500 -37.35 64.25 -172.69
C ARG A 500 -35.84 63.89 -172.47
N LEU A 501 -35.39 62.93 -171.60
CA LEU A 501 -35.79 62.27 -170.30
C LEU A 501 -34.58 61.38 -169.79
N GLU A 502 -34.72 60.63 -168.66
CA GLU A 502 -33.87 59.47 -168.16
C GLU A 502 -32.52 59.72 -167.41
N LEU A 503 -31.81 58.77 -166.72
CA LEU A 503 -32.10 57.72 -165.69
C LEU A 503 -30.76 57.21 -165.01
N ILE A 504 -30.81 56.66 -163.78
CA ILE A 504 -29.97 55.57 -163.13
C ILE A 504 -28.40 55.65 -163.05
N GLU A 505 -27.77 55.39 -161.87
CA GLU A 505 -26.89 54.22 -161.52
C GLU A 505 -25.92 54.38 -160.29
N ALA A 506 -25.45 53.24 -159.70
CA ALA A 506 -24.26 53.00 -158.81
C ALA A 506 -24.11 53.78 -157.46
N ARG A 507 -23.71 53.25 -156.27
CA ARG A 507 -23.15 51.97 -155.72
C ARG A 507 -21.84 51.50 -156.40
N PRO A 508 -20.64 51.51 -155.76
CA PRO A 508 -20.38 51.02 -154.37
C PRO A 508 -19.27 51.73 -153.53
N ARG A 509 -19.23 51.54 -152.18
CA ARG A 509 -17.97 51.65 -151.38
C ARG A 509 -17.91 51.06 -149.95
N LEU A 510 -18.79 50.13 -149.56
CA LEU A 510 -18.77 49.47 -148.24
C LEU A 510 -18.51 47.96 -148.34
N GLN A 511 -17.24 47.56 -148.50
CA GLN A 511 -16.87 46.13 -148.51
C GLN A 511 -15.40 45.86 -148.08
N GLY A 512 -14.85 46.67 -147.16
CA GLY A 512 -13.44 46.57 -146.72
C GLY A 512 -13.20 46.23 -145.25
N LEU A 513 -14.20 46.34 -144.37
CA LEU A 513 -14.02 46.24 -142.91
C LEU A 513 -14.57 44.95 -142.27
N GLN A 514 -15.26 44.10 -143.04
CA GLN A 514 -15.98 42.95 -142.47
C GLN A 514 -15.14 41.67 -142.35
N THR A 515 -13.95 41.61 -142.96
CA THR A 515 -13.01 40.48 -142.86
C THR A 515 -12.09 40.54 -141.63
N GLN A 516 -11.88 41.71 -141.03
CA GLN A 516 -11.05 41.83 -139.81
C GLN A 516 -11.82 41.50 -138.53
N LEU A 517 -13.13 41.73 -138.49
CA LEU A 517 -13.96 41.53 -137.30
C LEU A 517 -14.09 40.04 -136.90
N ASN A 518 -14.14 39.15 -137.89
CA ASN A 518 -14.36 37.70 -137.67
C ASN A 518 -13.15 36.98 -137.06
N GLY A 519 -11.94 37.58 -137.07
CA GLY A 519 -10.75 36.98 -136.47
C GLY A 519 -10.65 37.15 -134.95
N ILE A 520 -11.35 38.15 -134.38
CA ILE A 520 -11.22 38.52 -132.97
C ILE A 520 -12.17 37.69 -132.08
N SER A 521 -13.35 37.34 -132.58
CA SER A 521 -14.40 36.63 -131.80
C SER A 521 -13.99 35.24 -131.33
N GLU A 522 -13.17 34.51 -132.09
CA GLU A 522 -12.79 33.12 -131.76
C GLU A 522 -11.71 33.05 -130.66
N LEU A 523 -10.79 34.01 -130.60
CA LEU A 523 -9.81 34.12 -129.50
C LEU A 523 -10.49 34.49 -128.17
N LEU A 524 -11.50 35.36 -128.21
CA LEU A 524 -12.34 35.70 -127.06
C LEU A 524 -13.08 34.48 -126.50
N ARG A 525 -13.60 33.61 -127.38
CA ARG A 525 -14.32 32.38 -127.00
C ARG A 525 -13.45 31.35 -126.27
N GLN A 526 -12.16 31.28 -126.63
CA GLN A 526 -11.21 30.36 -125.99
C GLN A 526 -10.72 30.91 -124.63
N ALA A 527 -10.57 32.23 -124.49
CA ALA A 527 -10.21 32.87 -123.22
C ALA A 527 -11.30 32.69 -122.13
N THR A 528 -12.58 32.70 -122.49
CA THR A 528 -13.70 32.59 -121.53
C THR A 528 -13.80 31.21 -120.85
N GLU A 529 -13.50 30.11 -121.54
CA GLU A 529 -13.64 28.76 -120.96
C GLU A 529 -12.48 28.38 -120.03
N VAL A 530 -11.27 28.90 -120.28
CA VAL A 530 -10.14 28.77 -119.33
C VAL A 530 -10.45 29.50 -118.03
N ARG A 531 -10.99 30.73 -118.14
CA ARG A 531 -11.41 31.52 -116.98
C ARG A 531 -12.46 30.79 -116.13
N ARG A 532 -13.50 30.24 -116.78
CA ARG A 532 -14.60 29.51 -116.10
C ARG A 532 -14.11 28.31 -115.29
N LYS A 533 -13.07 27.59 -115.75
CA LYS A 533 -12.43 26.53 -114.95
C LYS A 533 -11.65 27.11 -113.76
N SER A 534 -10.82 28.12 -113.97
CA SER A 534 -10.03 28.73 -112.88
C SER A 534 -10.90 29.36 -111.78
N GLU A 535 -12.09 29.86 -112.11
CA GLU A 535 -13.04 30.39 -111.13
C GLU A 535 -13.70 29.25 -110.33
N GLN A 536 -14.02 28.12 -110.97
CA GLN A 536 -14.57 26.93 -110.30
C GLN A 536 -13.54 26.24 -109.38
N ASP A 537 -12.30 26.05 -109.85
CA ASP A 537 -11.19 25.53 -109.02
C ASP A 537 -10.91 26.44 -107.80
N CYS A 538 -11.15 27.76 -107.94
CA CYS A 538 -11.00 28.73 -106.85
C CYS A 538 -12.13 28.64 -105.82
N ASP A 539 -13.37 28.38 -106.23
CA ASP A 539 -14.50 28.20 -105.30
C ASP A 539 -14.44 26.86 -104.54
N ASP A 540 -13.98 25.78 -105.19
CA ASP A 540 -13.72 24.51 -104.49
C ASP A 540 -12.58 24.67 -103.47
N LEU A 541 -11.51 25.41 -103.80
CA LEU A 541 -10.46 25.78 -102.84
C LEU A 541 -10.99 26.66 -101.70
N LYS A 542 -11.91 27.59 -101.95
CA LYS A 542 -12.58 28.36 -100.87
C LYS A 542 -13.37 27.44 -99.94
N GLN A 543 -14.11 26.46 -100.45
CA GLN A 543 -14.82 25.50 -99.60
C GLN A 543 -13.85 24.66 -98.75
N VAL A 544 -12.72 24.22 -99.31
CA VAL A 544 -11.67 23.51 -98.56
C VAL A 544 -11.06 24.42 -97.48
N VAL A 545 -10.78 25.68 -97.77
CA VAL A 545 -10.24 26.64 -96.78
C VAL A 545 -11.28 26.98 -95.69
N VAL A 546 -12.55 27.19 -96.04
CA VAL A 546 -13.63 27.42 -95.07
C VAL A 546 -13.78 26.21 -94.14
N LYS A 547 -13.79 25.00 -94.70
CA LYS A 547 -13.86 23.76 -93.90
C LYS A 547 -12.63 23.59 -93.01
N ALA A 548 -11.42 23.77 -93.53
CA ALA A 548 -10.19 23.74 -92.74
C ALA A 548 -10.18 24.80 -91.63
N THR A 549 -10.78 25.98 -91.87
CA THR A 549 -10.93 27.03 -90.85
C THR A 549 -11.96 26.64 -89.77
N GLN A 550 -13.06 25.99 -90.14
CA GLN A 550 -14.04 25.46 -89.18
C GLN A 550 -13.47 24.29 -88.37
N ASP A 551 -12.78 23.35 -89.01
CA ASP A 551 -12.09 22.24 -88.35
C ASP A 551 -11.03 22.76 -87.38
N MET A 552 -10.23 23.77 -87.79
CA MET A 552 -9.23 24.44 -86.96
C MET A 552 -9.86 25.22 -85.79
N SER A 553 -10.99 25.91 -85.99
CA SER A 553 -11.76 26.50 -84.88
C SER A 553 -12.22 25.42 -83.90
N SER A 554 -12.77 24.29 -84.39
CA SER A 554 -13.24 23.20 -83.53
C SER A 554 -12.10 22.52 -82.73
N LEU A 555 -10.88 22.51 -83.29
CA LEU A 555 -9.67 22.07 -82.60
C LEU A 555 -9.21 23.10 -81.57
N GLN A 556 -9.33 24.40 -81.86
CA GLN A 556 -9.02 25.48 -80.93
C GLN A 556 -10.03 25.52 -79.76
N ASP A 557 -11.32 25.35 -80.02
CA ASP A 557 -12.38 25.23 -79.01
C ASP A 557 -12.23 23.97 -78.15
N ARG A 558 -11.74 22.86 -78.74
CA ARG A 558 -11.32 21.67 -77.98
C ARG A 558 -10.06 21.94 -77.16
N TYR A 559 -9.09 22.69 -77.68
CA TYR A 559 -7.85 23.00 -76.96
C TYR A 559 -8.09 23.94 -75.78
N THR A 560 -8.93 24.97 -75.93
CA THR A 560 -9.37 25.83 -74.82
C THR A 560 -10.18 25.05 -73.80
N SER A 561 -11.12 24.20 -74.24
CA SER A 561 -11.86 23.29 -73.34
C SER A 561 -10.91 22.36 -72.56
N LEU A 562 -9.90 21.78 -73.21
CA LEU A 562 -8.93 20.90 -72.57
C LEU A 562 -8.04 21.68 -71.58
N SER A 563 -7.58 22.88 -71.97
CA SER A 563 -6.81 23.79 -71.13
C SER A 563 -7.60 24.23 -69.89
N GLU A 564 -8.88 24.56 -70.04
CA GLU A 564 -9.78 24.83 -68.91
C GLU A 564 -9.93 23.62 -68.00
N THR A 565 -10.08 22.40 -68.54
CA THR A 565 -10.13 21.20 -67.69
C THR A 565 -8.81 20.96 -66.97
N HIS A 566 -7.67 21.22 -67.62
CA HIS A 566 -6.34 21.09 -67.02
C HIS A 566 -6.17 22.06 -65.85
N ALA A 567 -6.47 23.35 -66.07
CA ALA A 567 -6.44 24.38 -65.03
C ALA A 567 -7.38 24.06 -63.86
N LYS A 568 -8.58 23.55 -64.14
CA LYS A 568 -9.54 23.10 -63.10
C LYS A 568 -9.01 21.87 -62.34
N THR A 569 -8.29 20.95 -62.99
CA THR A 569 -7.62 19.84 -62.28
C THR A 569 -6.40 20.27 -61.49
N GLU A 570 -5.60 21.22 -61.97
CA GLU A 570 -4.46 21.79 -61.22
C GLU A 570 -4.93 22.59 -60.02
N GLU A 571 -6.01 23.36 -60.13
CA GLU A 571 -6.62 24.06 -58.99
C GLU A 571 -7.18 23.05 -57.96
N ALA A 572 -7.81 21.97 -58.42
CA ALA A 572 -8.30 20.90 -57.53
C ALA A 572 -7.16 20.16 -56.82
N LEU A 573 -6.09 19.80 -57.55
CA LEU A 573 -4.89 19.16 -56.98
C LEU A 573 -4.15 20.10 -56.02
N SER A 574 -4.06 21.39 -56.33
CA SER A 574 -3.48 22.41 -55.44
C SER A 574 -4.30 22.57 -54.16
N LYS A 575 -5.64 22.58 -54.24
CA LYS A 575 -6.54 22.56 -53.07
C LYS A 575 -6.42 21.28 -52.24
N GLN A 576 -6.21 20.12 -52.87
CA GLN A 576 -5.96 18.85 -52.17
C GLN A 576 -4.58 18.82 -51.49
N LEU A 577 -3.51 19.25 -52.18
CA LEU A 577 -2.17 19.35 -51.61
C LEU A 577 -2.14 20.33 -50.43
N GLY A 578 -2.79 21.48 -50.58
CA GLY A 578 -2.98 22.46 -49.52
C GLY A 578 -3.94 22.02 -48.40
N ALA A 579 -4.73 20.96 -48.58
CA ALA A 579 -5.46 20.30 -47.48
C ALA A 579 -4.53 19.31 -46.75
N ALA A 580 -3.86 18.43 -47.46
CA ALA A 580 -2.91 17.46 -46.90
C ALA A 580 -1.77 18.13 -46.13
N HIS A 581 -1.25 19.28 -46.60
CA HIS A 581 -0.25 20.06 -45.84
C HIS A 581 -0.81 20.69 -44.56
N ARG A 582 -2.11 20.98 -44.46
CA ARG A 582 -2.75 21.45 -43.22
C ARG A 582 -3.03 20.30 -42.26
N GLU A 583 -3.32 19.10 -42.77
CA GLU A 583 -3.46 17.88 -41.95
C GLU A 583 -2.10 17.45 -41.39
N LEU A 584 -1.06 17.34 -42.23
CA LEU A 584 0.33 17.12 -41.79
C LEU A 584 0.84 18.22 -40.83
N GLY A 585 0.34 19.46 -40.97
CA GLY A 585 0.62 20.54 -40.03
C GLY A 585 0.02 20.30 -38.65
N LYS A 586 -1.24 19.84 -38.59
CA LYS A 586 -1.90 19.43 -37.34
C LYS A 586 -1.22 18.23 -36.69
N GLU A 587 -0.99 17.16 -37.46
CA GLU A 587 -0.32 15.95 -36.99
C GLU A 587 1.08 16.28 -36.40
N ARG A 588 1.80 17.24 -36.99
CA ARG A 588 3.06 17.74 -36.40
C ARG A 588 2.85 18.47 -35.08
N SER A 589 1.91 19.42 -35.00
CA SER A 589 1.63 20.12 -33.73
C SER A 589 1.14 19.17 -32.63
N GLU A 590 0.32 18.18 -32.97
CA GLU A 590 -0.16 17.15 -32.04
C GLU A 590 0.99 16.22 -31.60
N ASN A 591 1.93 15.90 -32.49
CA ASN A 591 3.14 15.13 -32.16
C ASN A 591 4.15 15.94 -31.30
N GLU A 592 4.30 17.24 -31.54
CA GLU A 592 5.08 18.15 -30.68
C GLU A 592 4.44 18.31 -29.29
N GLU A 593 3.11 18.38 -29.21
CA GLU A 593 2.36 18.36 -27.94
C GLU A 593 2.50 17.00 -27.21
N LEU A 594 2.48 15.88 -27.93
CA LEU A 594 2.73 14.56 -27.36
C LEU A 594 4.19 14.38 -26.91
N GLN A 595 5.17 14.91 -27.64
CA GLN A 595 6.58 14.88 -27.23
C GLN A 595 6.84 15.73 -26.00
N THR A 596 6.23 16.92 -25.89
CA THR A 596 6.35 17.76 -24.70
C THR A 596 5.65 17.14 -23.48
N LYS A 597 4.47 16.52 -23.65
CA LYS A 597 3.81 15.70 -22.62
C LYS A 597 4.62 14.48 -22.19
N LEU A 598 5.28 13.80 -23.14
CA LEU A 598 6.16 12.67 -22.85
C LEU A 598 7.41 13.12 -22.08
N ALA A 599 7.98 14.27 -22.44
CA ALA A 599 9.10 14.88 -21.72
C ALA A 599 8.71 15.28 -20.28
N SER A 600 7.54 15.90 -20.07
CA SER A 600 7.06 16.24 -18.73
C SER A 600 6.81 14.99 -17.88
N ALA A 601 6.18 13.95 -18.45
CA ALA A 601 5.98 12.67 -17.77
C ALA A 601 7.31 11.99 -17.41
N ALA A 602 8.32 12.06 -18.28
CA ALA A 602 9.66 11.53 -18.00
C ALA A 602 10.38 12.31 -16.88
N THR A 603 10.19 13.64 -16.79
CA THR A 603 10.70 14.42 -15.64
C THR A 603 9.94 14.13 -14.34
N GLU A 604 8.63 13.90 -14.42
CA GLU A 604 7.81 13.55 -13.24
C GLU A 604 8.13 12.14 -12.72
N SER A 605 8.39 11.18 -13.62
CA SER A 605 8.92 9.86 -13.24
C SER A 605 10.23 10.01 -12.47
N ARG A 606 11.22 10.73 -13.04
CA ARG A 606 12.51 10.95 -12.36
C ARG A 606 12.38 11.65 -11.01
N ALA A 607 11.43 12.58 -10.86
CA ALA A 607 11.15 13.20 -9.58
C ALA A 607 10.59 12.20 -8.55
N LYS A 608 9.73 11.27 -8.99
CA LYS A 608 9.20 10.17 -8.16
C LYS A 608 10.27 9.09 -7.87
N ASP A 609 11.17 8.83 -8.80
CA ASP A 609 12.31 7.93 -8.60
C ASP A 609 13.26 8.48 -7.52
N ILE A 610 13.58 9.78 -7.57
CA ILE A 610 14.37 10.49 -6.54
C ILE A 610 13.64 10.53 -5.19
N GLN A 611 12.30 10.68 -5.19
CA GLN A 611 11.51 10.56 -3.95
C GLN A 611 11.54 9.14 -3.38
N LEU A 612 11.50 8.10 -4.22
CA LEU A 612 11.62 6.70 -3.81
C LEU A 612 13.00 6.40 -3.23
N GLU A 613 14.07 6.91 -3.83
CA GLU A 613 15.44 6.79 -3.34
C GLU A 613 15.60 7.46 -1.96
N ASN A 614 15.12 8.70 -1.80
CA ASN A 614 15.11 9.41 -0.52
C ASN A 614 14.24 8.72 0.55
N VAL A 615 13.11 8.12 0.19
CA VAL A 615 12.30 7.30 1.10
C VAL A 615 12.99 5.98 1.46
N GLN A 616 13.78 5.39 0.56
CA GLN A 616 14.61 4.22 0.86
C GLN A 616 15.76 4.56 1.83
N ASP A 617 16.41 5.72 1.67
CA ASP A 617 17.42 6.23 2.61
C ASP A 617 16.82 6.55 3.99
N GLN A 618 15.61 7.12 4.03
CA GLN A 618 14.86 7.33 5.28
C GLN A 618 14.50 5.98 5.93
N LEU A 619 14.06 4.98 5.17
CA LEU A 619 13.81 3.62 5.68
C LEU A 619 15.09 2.91 6.12
N ALA A 620 16.24 3.16 5.49
CA ALA A 620 17.54 2.64 5.93
C ALA A 620 17.97 3.29 7.26
N THR A 621 17.79 4.61 7.39
CA THR A 621 18.03 5.38 8.61
C THR A 621 17.13 4.87 9.75
N LEU A 622 15.82 4.80 9.54
CA LEU A 622 14.85 4.29 10.52
C LEU A 622 15.10 2.82 10.90
N ARG A 623 15.60 1.98 9.99
CA ARG A 623 16.03 0.60 10.32
C ARG A 623 17.28 0.58 11.19
N SER A 624 18.22 1.51 10.97
CA SER A 624 19.41 1.66 11.81
C SER A 624 19.03 2.12 13.23
N GLU A 625 18.15 3.14 13.32
CA GLU A 625 17.60 3.65 14.58
C GLU A 625 16.78 2.60 15.32
N LEU A 626 15.88 1.87 14.65
CA LEU A 626 15.12 0.75 15.23
C LEU A 626 16.04 -0.40 15.67
N GLY A 627 17.14 -0.64 14.94
CA GLY A 627 18.20 -1.57 15.33
C GLY A 627 19.06 -1.07 16.50
N GLU A 628 19.07 0.24 16.79
CA GLU A 628 19.72 0.83 17.96
C GLU A 628 18.79 0.89 19.17
N GLU A 629 17.51 1.18 18.98
CA GLU A 629 16.49 1.04 20.02
C GLU A 629 16.28 -0.42 20.41
N ARG A 630 16.33 -1.38 19.48
CA ARG A 630 16.36 -2.80 19.84
C ARG A 630 17.56 -3.12 20.74
N ARG A 631 18.76 -2.63 20.40
CA ARG A 631 19.96 -2.74 21.26
C ARG A 631 19.80 -2.02 22.61
N ARG A 632 18.99 -0.97 22.72
CA ARG A 632 18.62 -0.32 23.99
C ARG A 632 17.63 -1.17 24.79
N VAL A 633 16.62 -1.76 24.14
CA VAL A 633 15.66 -2.68 24.75
C VAL A 633 16.34 -3.96 25.25
N ASP A 634 17.24 -4.57 24.47
CA ASP A 634 18.04 -5.73 24.90
C ASP A 634 18.90 -5.38 26.15
N LYS A 635 19.39 -4.13 26.21
CA LYS A 635 20.15 -3.60 27.35
C LYS A 635 19.26 -3.24 28.56
N VAL A 636 17.99 -2.90 28.34
CA VAL A 636 16.97 -2.78 29.39
C VAL A 636 16.52 -4.17 29.87
N GLY A 637 16.48 -5.18 29.01
CA GLY A 637 16.19 -6.57 29.36
C GLY A 637 17.26 -7.15 30.30
N THR A 638 18.54 -7.01 29.95
CA THR A 638 19.66 -7.44 30.81
C THR A 638 19.79 -6.61 32.11
N LEU A 639 19.38 -5.33 32.09
CA LEU A 639 19.16 -4.57 33.34
C LEU A 639 17.95 -5.09 34.13
N GLY A 640 16.89 -5.54 33.47
CA GLY A 640 15.71 -6.16 34.08
C GLY A 640 16.03 -7.49 34.75
N GLU A 641 16.85 -8.33 34.13
CA GLU A 641 17.40 -9.56 34.73
C GLU A 641 18.28 -9.23 35.95
N SER A 642 19.12 -8.19 35.85
CA SER A 642 19.92 -7.69 36.98
C SER A 642 19.03 -7.16 38.11
N VAL A 643 17.95 -6.44 37.80
CA VAL A 643 16.96 -5.94 38.76
C VAL A 643 16.15 -7.09 39.36
N LYS A 644 15.83 -8.14 38.60
CA LYS A 644 15.17 -9.35 39.12
C LYS A 644 16.08 -10.05 40.13
N SER A 645 17.37 -10.23 39.83
CA SER A 645 18.33 -10.79 40.80
C SER A 645 18.53 -9.89 42.04
N ILE A 646 18.47 -8.56 41.88
CA ILE A 646 18.45 -7.61 43.00
C ILE A 646 17.14 -7.72 43.82
N LEU A 647 16.00 -7.99 43.19
CA LEU A 647 14.72 -8.21 43.87
C LEU A 647 14.67 -9.55 44.60
N GLU A 648 15.14 -10.65 43.99
CA GLU A 648 15.27 -11.97 44.62
C GLU A 648 16.18 -11.91 45.85
N THR A 649 17.26 -11.11 45.80
CA THR A 649 18.12 -10.84 46.97
C THR A 649 17.52 -9.83 47.96
N LEU A 650 16.62 -8.94 47.53
CA LEU A 650 15.82 -8.09 48.42
C LEU A 650 14.75 -8.89 49.18
N GLU A 651 14.06 -9.81 48.51
CA GLU A 651 13.07 -10.72 49.11
C GLU A 651 13.76 -11.70 50.07
N SER A 652 14.93 -12.22 49.69
CA SER A 652 15.81 -12.98 50.59
C SER A 652 16.19 -12.17 51.84
N THR A 653 16.48 -10.87 51.71
CA THR A 653 16.81 -10.01 52.87
C THR A 653 15.58 -9.50 53.63
N GLN A 654 14.39 -9.46 53.03
CA GLN A 654 13.12 -9.27 53.74
C GLN A 654 12.73 -10.52 54.56
N SER A 655 12.95 -11.72 54.01
CA SER A 655 12.80 -12.98 54.75
C SER A 655 13.73 -13.00 55.98
N LEU A 656 15.01 -12.67 55.79
CA LEU A 656 15.96 -12.50 56.89
C LEU A 656 15.58 -11.35 57.85
N GLN A 657 14.87 -10.31 57.41
CA GLN A 657 14.31 -9.28 58.32
C GLN A 657 13.11 -9.80 59.13
N LEU A 658 12.32 -10.75 58.58
CA LEU A 658 11.26 -11.44 59.31
C LEU A 658 11.87 -12.37 60.38
N GLU A 659 12.89 -13.15 60.03
CA GLU A 659 13.66 -13.93 61.00
C GLU A 659 14.35 -13.04 62.04
N LEU A 660 14.84 -11.85 61.65
CA LEU A 660 15.40 -10.86 62.59
C LEU A 660 14.31 -10.21 63.47
N SER A 661 13.05 -10.17 63.02
CA SER A 661 11.90 -9.73 63.81
C SER A 661 11.52 -10.79 64.86
N ASP A 662 11.45 -12.05 64.47
CA ASP A 662 11.07 -13.14 65.37
C ASP A 662 12.19 -13.52 66.34
N THR A 663 13.45 -13.47 65.91
CA THR A 663 14.58 -13.55 66.86
C THR A 663 14.63 -12.34 67.80
N LYS A 664 14.16 -11.15 67.40
CA LYS A 664 13.98 -10.00 68.32
C LYS A 664 12.79 -10.16 69.26
N SER A 665 11.70 -10.80 68.86
CA SER A 665 10.57 -11.07 69.75
C SER A 665 10.95 -12.11 70.80
N LEU A 666 11.65 -13.17 70.40
CA LEU A 666 12.29 -14.16 71.28
C LEU A 666 13.37 -13.53 72.17
N LEU A 667 14.17 -12.60 71.66
CA LEU A 667 15.15 -11.86 72.47
C LEU A 667 14.45 -11.01 73.54
N LYS A 668 13.35 -10.32 73.21
CA LYS A 668 12.52 -9.59 74.19
C LYS A 668 11.90 -10.51 75.23
N GLU A 669 11.50 -11.72 74.84
CA GLU A 669 10.99 -12.73 75.78
C GLU A 669 12.11 -13.25 76.70
N ALA A 670 13.33 -13.39 76.19
CA ALA A 670 14.53 -13.74 76.96
C ALA A 670 14.96 -12.59 77.90
N GLU A 671 14.95 -11.34 77.44
CA GLU A 671 15.17 -10.13 78.25
C GLU A 671 14.13 -10.02 79.37
N GLY A 672 12.85 -10.29 79.07
CA GLY A 672 11.78 -10.36 80.07
C GLY A 672 12.00 -11.45 81.13
N LYS A 673 12.61 -12.59 80.76
CA LYS A 673 13.01 -13.66 81.68
C LYS A 673 14.32 -13.37 82.43
N LEU A 674 15.19 -12.51 81.89
CA LEU A 674 16.44 -12.09 82.53
C LEU A 674 16.22 -10.94 83.53
N ALA A 675 15.26 -10.06 83.26
CA ALA A 675 14.88 -8.94 84.13
C ALA A 675 14.45 -9.39 85.53
N THR A 676 13.89 -10.60 85.66
CA THR A 676 13.52 -11.24 86.93
C THR A 676 14.70 -11.79 87.75
N GLN A 677 15.94 -11.72 87.26
CA GLN A 677 17.14 -12.23 87.96
C GLN A 677 18.32 -11.24 88.11
N GLN A 678 18.17 -9.96 87.73
CA GLN A 678 19.24 -8.95 87.89
C GLN A 678 18.91 -7.82 88.89
N ALA A 679 18.44 -8.21 90.08
CA ALA A 679 18.65 -7.41 91.28
C ALA A 679 20.04 -7.75 91.88
N THR A 680 20.74 -6.73 92.40
CA THR A 680 22.00 -6.83 93.16
C THR A 680 23.23 -7.46 92.46
N CYS A 681 23.91 -6.66 91.64
CA CYS A 681 25.33 -6.87 91.28
C CYS A 681 26.12 -5.54 91.34
N GLN A 682 26.28 -4.98 92.54
CA GLN A 682 27.24 -3.88 92.78
C GLN A 682 28.65 -4.45 92.96
N GLY A 683 29.61 -4.00 92.15
CA GLY A 683 31.00 -4.42 92.22
C GLY A 683 31.89 -3.64 91.25
N PHE A 684 33.21 -3.69 91.46
CA PHE A 684 34.22 -2.90 90.73
C PHE A 684 34.18 -3.04 89.19
N THR A 685 33.61 -4.12 88.66
CA THR A 685 33.40 -4.32 87.22
C THR A 685 32.36 -3.36 86.63
N SER A 686 31.39 -2.88 87.42
CA SER A 686 30.34 -1.96 86.94
C SER A 686 30.90 -0.60 86.53
N ASP A 687 31.75 0.00 87.36
CA ASP A 687 32.31 1.34 87.08
C ASP A 687 33.41 1.27 86.02
N LEU A 688 34.14 0.15 85.93
CA LEU A 688 35.05 -0.11 84.82
C LEU A 688 34.28 -0.25 83.48
N ALA A 689 33.11 -0.91 83.47
CA ALA A 689 32.27 -1.01 82.28
C ALA A 689 31.70 0.34 81.84
N LYS A 690 31.24 1.19 82.78
CA LYS A 690 30.83 2.58 82.49
C LYS A 690 31.97 3.41 81.89
N MET A 691 33.18 3.26 82.44
CA MET A 691 34.39 3.93 81.93
C MET A 691 34.69 3.54 80.48
N TYR A 692 34.57 2.25 80.13
CA TYR A 692 34.74 1.79 78.74
C TYR A 692 33.63 2.29 77.81
N LEU A 693 32.38 2.33 78.25
CA LEU A 693 31.26 2.86 77.45
C LEU A 693 31.47 4.34 77.11
N GLN A 694 31.82 5.17 78.09
CA GLN A 694 32.11 6.58 77.87
C GLN A 694 33.33 6.79 76.96
N LEU A 695 34.37 5.96 77.07
CA LEU A 695 35.52 6.02 76.17
C LEU A 695 35.18 5.57 74.75
N ALA A 696 34.35 4.54 74.59
CA ALA A 696 33.88 4.10 73.27
C ALA A 696 33.06 5.18 72.58
N GLU A 697 32.16 5.86 73.30
CA GLU A 697 31.33 6.95 72.80
C GLU A 697 32.16 8.19 72.39
N VAL A 698 33.14 8.60 73.20
CA VAL A 698 33.97 9.78 72.89
C VAL A 698 34.98 9.51 71.77
N PHE A 699 35.52 8.29 71.66
CA PHE A 699 36.62 7.95 70.73
C PHE A 699 36.19 7.07 69.54
N GLN A 700 34.89 6.93 69.26
CA GLN A 700 34.35 6.07 68.19
C GLN A 700 34.94 6.36 66.80
N ASP A 701 35.21 7.63 66.50
CA ASP A 701 35.68 8.09 65.18
C ASP A 701 37.18 7.86 64.92
N LEU A 702 37.96 7.52 65.96
CA LEU A 702 39.42 7.50 65.88
C LEU A 702 39.94 6.14 65.40
N PRO A 703 40.60 6.08 64.22
CA PRO A 703 41.02 4.81 63.64
C PRO A 703 42.23 4.26 64.40
N THR A 704 42.04 3.12 65.05
CA THR A 704 43.06 2.41 65.84
C THR A 704 43.26 0.99 65.31
N THR A 705 44.47 0.44 65.44
CA THR A 705 44.71 -0.98 65.14
C THR A 705 45.56 -1.66 66.23
N PRO A 706 45.24 -2.91 66.63
CA PRO A 706 46.02 -3.65 67.61
C PRO A 706 47.37 -4.08 67.00
N GLY A 707 48.45 -3.44 67.45
CA GLY A 707 49.78 -3.57 66.87
C GLY A 707 50.51 -4.87 67.23
N GLY A 708 50.26 -5.94 66.45
CA GLY A 708 51.11 -7.13 66.40
C GLY A 708 50.67 -8.32 67.25
N SER A 709 51.02 -9.53 66.80
CA SER A 709 50.56 -10.83 67.30
C SER A 709 51.19 -11.30 68.64
N GLY A 710 51.69 -10.38 69.46
CA GLY A 710 52.08 -10.67 70.83
C GLY A 710 50.86 -10.88 71.74
N SER A 711 51.03 -11.52 72.90
CA SER A 711 49.92 -11.72 73.86
C SER A 711 49.46 -10.39 74.47
N PHE A 712 48.51 -9.74 73.79
CA PHE A 712 48.05 -8.40 74.12
C PHE A 712 47.35 -8.38 75.49
N LYS A 713 48.06 -7.87 76.52
CA LYS A 713 47.52 -7.74 77.89
C LYS A 713 46.59 -6.53 77.95
N MET A 714 45.47 -6.59 77.22
CA MET A 714 44.52 -5.50 76.98
C MET A 714 44.16 -4.73 78.25
N HIS A 715 43.92 -5.45 79.36
CA HIS A 715 43.69 -4.87 80.69
C HIS A 715 44.81 -3.93 81.15
N ARG A 716 46.10 -4.29 81.02
CA ARG A 716 47.23 -3.41 81.39
C ARG A 716 47.31 -2.17 80.51
N VAL A 717 47.00 -2.31 79.22
CA VAL A 717 46.96 -1.20 78.25
C VAL A 717 45.87 -0.21 78.67
N ALA A 718 44.64 -0.71 78.82
CA ALA A 718 43.48 0.10 79.17
C ALA A 718 43.58 0.74 80.56
N THR A 719 44.07 0.04 81.59
CA THR A 719 44.24 0.63 82.93
C THR A 719 45.23 1.80 82.95
N LYS A 720 46.21 1.85 82.02
CA LYS A 720 47.08 3.03 81.84
C LYS A 720 46.52 4.07 80.87
N MET A 721 45.81 3.67 79.81
CA MET A 721 45.28 4.60 78.80
C MET A 721 43.99 5.31 79.22
N ALA A 722 43.07 4.63 79.92
CA ALA A 722 41.75 5.18 80.23
C ALA A 722 41.80 6.48 81.05
N PRO A 723 42.62 6.61 82.12
CA PRO A 723 42.75 7.88 82.85
C PRO A 723 43.31 9.02 81.99
N LEU A 724 44.16 8.71 81.00
CA LEU A 724 44.77 9.69 80.10
C LEU A 724 43.79 10.14 79.00
N LEU A 725 42.99 9.21 78.46
CA LEU A 725 41.96 9.49 77.46
C LEU A 725 40.76 10.28 78.05
N LEU A 726 40.51 10.15 79.36
CA LEU A 726 39.51 10.94 80.09
C LEU A 726 39.99 12.34 80.50
N ALA A 727 41.26 12.70 80.24
CA ALA A 727 41.76 14.03 80.54
C ALA A 727 41.11 15.09 79.62
N PRO A 728 40.73 16.28 80.14
CA PRO A 728 40.15 17.34 79.31
C PRO A 728 41.05 17.73 78.13
N GLY A 729 40.50 17.67 76.92
CA GLY A 729 41.24 17.93 75.68
C GLY A 729 42.10 16.77 75.15
N ALA A 730 42.01 15.56 75.74
CA ALA A 730 42.72 14.38 75.25
C ALA A 730 42.42 14.06 73.78
N LYS A 731 41.13 14.01 73.38
CA LYS A 731 40.71 13.70 71.99
C LYS A 731 41.42 14.59 70.96
N GLY A 732 41.37 15.91 71.11
CA GLY A 732 42.05 16.86 70.22
C GLY A 732 43.58 16.72 70.16
N LYS A 733 44.24 16.25 71.24
CA LYS A 733 45.69 15.95 71.22
C LYS A 733 46.01 14.62 70.57
N VAL A 734 45.10 13.64 70.65
CA VAL A 734 45.19 12.36 69.94
C VAL A 734 44.97 12.56 68.44
N GLU A 735 44.00 13.38 68.06
CA GLU A 735 43.73 13.80 66.68
C GLU A 735 44.93 14.55 66.09
N ALA A 736 45.44 15.59 66.78
CA ALA A 736 46.64 16.31 66.35
C ALA A 736 47.91 15.41 66.28
N PHE A 737 47.98 14.31 67.03
CA PHE A 737 49.06 13.32 66.89
C PHE A 737 48.86 12.41 65.68
N LEU A 738 47.63 11.97 65.41
CA LEU A 738 47.28 11.22 64.21
C LEU A 738 47.57 12.04 62.93
N GLU A 739 47.17 13.31 62.92
CA GLU A 739 47.45 14.28 61.85
C GLU A 739 48.94 14.58 61.68
N SER A 740 49.75 14.49 62.75
CA SER A 740 51.20 14.72 62.67
C SER A 740 51.98 13.63 61.91
N GLN A 741 51.34 12.49 61.64
CA GLN A 741 51.93 11.33 60.95
C GLN A 741 53.23 10.79 61.59
N ALA A 742 53.40 11.01 62.89
CA ALA A 742 54.59 10.60 63.64
C ALA A 742 54.73 9.06 63.69
N SER A 743 55.57 8.52 62.81
CA SER A 743 55.82 7.08 62.64
C SER A 743 56.82 6.48 63.64
N ASP A 744 57.60 7.33 64.31
CA ASP A 744 58.38 6.93 65.49
C ASP A 744 57.49 6.60 66.68
N TRP A 745 58.00 5.83 67.64
CA TRP A 745 57.33 5.64 68.93
C TRP A 745 57.42 6.91 69.78
N HIS A 746 56.28 7.38 70.27
CA HIS A 746 56.15 8.46 71.25
C HIS A 746 55.54 7.94 72.55
N CYS A 747 55.89 8.53 73.68
CA CYS A 747 55.24 8.27 74.94
C CYS A 747 53.84 8.90 74.94
N PHE A 748 52.80 8.05 74.91
CA PHE A 748 51.40 8.48 74.81
C PHE A 748 51.01 9.47 75.91
N GLU A 749 51.49 9.22 77.12
CA GLU A 749 51.30 10.06 78.31
C GLU A 749 51.86 11.48 78.12
N GLN A 750 52.95 11.63 77.36
CA GLN A 750 53.50 12.94 76.98
C GLN A 750 52.84 13.56 75.75
N VAL A 751 52.28 12.76 74.83
CA VAL A 751 51.42 13.27 73.74
C VAL A 751 50.14 13.88 74.34
N ILE A 752 49.51 13.20 75.29
CA ILE A 752 48.33 13.70 76.02
C ILE A 752 48.66 14.91 76.91
N ALA A 753 49.86 14.97 77.52
CA ALA A 753 50.26 16.13 78.31
C ALA A 753 50.62 17.34 77.42
N LEU A 754 51.60 17.17 76.53
CA LEU A 754 52.36 18.25 75.88
C LEU A 754 52.10 18.39 74.36
N GLY A 755 51.30 17.50 73.75
CA GLY A 755 51.01 17.53 72.31
C GLY A 755 52.02 16.76 71.46
N PRO A 756 51.83 16.75 70.12
CA PRO A 756 52.27 15.65 69.28
C PRO A 756 53.79 15.57 69.04
N SER A 757 54.50 16.69 69.10
CA SER A 757 55.96 16.74 68.93
C SER A 757 56.75 16.21 70.14
N HIS A 758 56.10 15.90 71.26
CA HIS A 758 56.75 15.55 72.52
C HIS A 758 56.80 14.04 72.77
N GLY A 759 57.73 13.63 73.64
CA GLY A 759 57.83 12.25 74.12
C GLY A 759 58.40 11.22 73.15
N ARG A 760 59.00 11.63 72.03
CA ARG A 760 59.68 10.74 71.06
C ARG A 760 60.69 9.82 71.77
N ILE A 761 60.54 8.51 71.57
CA ILE A 761 61.28 7.46 72.27
C ILE A 761 62.44 7.00 71.39
N VAL A 762 63.67 7.34 71.79
CA VAL A 762 64.88 6.91 71.09
C VAL A 762 65.42 5.64 71.74
N GLY A 763 65.16 4.49 71.10
CA GLY A 763 65.62 3.19 71.56
C GLY A 763 64.65 2.49 72.53
N ASN A 764 65.19 1.87 73.58
CA ASN A 764 64.49 0.84 74.36
C ASN A 764 63.91 1.32 75.71
N SER A 765 63.81 2.63 75.94
CA SER A 765 63.26 3.20 77.18
C SER A 765 62.72 4.61 76.96
N CYS A 766 61.63 4.95 77.65
CA CYS A 766 61.20 6.35 77.75
C CYS A 766 62.00 7.04 78.85
N SER A 767 62.68 8.13 78.52
CA SER A 767 63.49 8.93 79.45
C SER A 767 62.69 9.50 80.63
N ASN A 768 61.38 9.70 80.46
CA ASN A 768 60.50 10.27 81.48
C ASN A 768 59.75 9.22 82.32
N HIS A 769 59.72 7.95 81.88
CA HIS A 769 58.93 6.89 82.53
C HIS A 769 59.70 5.56 82.63
N PRO A 770 60.52 5.37 83.68
CA PRO A 770 61.38 4.18 83.82
C PRO A 770 60.61 2.89 84.16
N THR A 771 59.39 2.99 84.70
CA THR A 771 58.54 1.86 85.15
C THR A 771 57.52 1.39 84.10
N GLY A 772 57.82 1.65 82.81
CA GLY A 772 56.97 1.30 81.67
C GLY A 772 55.85 2.29 81.44
N CYS A 773 55.72 2.79 80.21
CA CYS A 773 54.63 3.68 79.78
C CYS A 773 53.97 3.12 78.53
N VAL A 774 52.83 3.70 78.16
CA VAL A 774 52.19 3.42 76.86
C VAL A 774 52.94 4.16 75.77
N TRP A 775 53.33 3.44 74.73
CA TRP A 775 53.95 3.94 73.52
C TRP A 775 52.88 4.02 72.42
N VAL A 776 52.91 5.06 71.61
CA VAL A 776 52.00 5.27 70.48
C VAL A 776 52.81 5.68 69.25
N CYS A 777 52.39 5.27 68.06
CA CYS A 777 52.85 5.84 66.79
C CYS A 777 51.71 5.82 65.75
N VAL A 778 51.88 6.58 64.68
CA VAL A 778 50.98 6.58 63.53
C VAL A 778 51.50 5.58 62.49
N ALA A 779 50.73 4.52 62.26
CA ALA A 779 50.96 3.59 61.15
C ALA A 779 50.04 3.92 59.97
N ILE A 780 50.38 3.44 58.77
CA ILE A 780 49.49 3.52 57.59
C ILE A 780 48.99 2.10 57.29
N VAL A 781 47.67 1.90 57.36
CA VAL A 781 47.01 0.63 57.07
C VAL A 781 45.94 0.88 56.01
N ARG A 782 46.03 0.21 54.86
CA ARG A 782 45.10 0.35 53.73
C ARG A 782 44.86 1.82 53.32
N SER A 783 45.94 2.61 53.26
CA SER A 783 45.94 4.06 52.95
C SER A 783 45.22 4.96 53.96
N GLN A 784 44.89 4.46 55.16
CA GLN A 784 44.43 5.27 56.29
C GLN A 784 45.53 5.35 57.35
N HIS A 785 45.69 6.53 57.94
CA HIS A 785 46.49 6.70 59.15
C HIS A 785 45.74 6.08 60.33
N VAL A 786 46.42 5.24 61.11
CA VAL A 786 45.86 4.55 62.28
C VAL A 786 46.81 4.70 63.47
N LEU A 787 46.26 4.81 64.68
CA LEU A 787 47.08 4.74 65.89
C LEU A 787 47.39 3.29 66.25
N THR A 788 48.68 3.00 66.43
CA THR A 788 49.18 1.73 66.96
C THR A 788 49.80 1.94 68.33
N PHE A 789 49.40 1.12 69.30
CA PHE A 789 49.83 1.21 70.69
C PHE A 789 50.70 0.01 71.09
N HIS A 790 51.71 0.26 71.92
CA HIS A 790 52.57 -0.75 72.53
C HIS A 790 52.77 -0.44 74.01
N VAL A 791 52.93 -1.45 74.87
CA VAL A 791 53.09 -1.25 76.32
C VAL A 791 54.24 -2.11 76.84
N ARG A 792 55.17 -1.43 77.52
CA ARG A 792 56.36 -2.01 78.15
C ARG A 792 56.14 -2.22 79.66
#